data_AF-A0A9Y2P658-F1
#
_entry.id   AF-A0A9Y2P658-F1
#
_cell.length_a   1.000
_cell.length_b   1.000
_cell.length_c   1.000
_cell.angle_alpha   90.00
_cell.angle_beta   90.00
_cell.angle_gamma   90.00
#
_symmetry.space_group_name_H-M   'P 1'
#
loop_
_entity.id
_entity.type
_entity.pdbx_description
1 polymer ?
#
loop_
_entity_poly.entity_id
_entity_poly.type
_entity_poly.pdbx_seq_one_letter_code
_entity_poly.pdbx_strand_id
1 'polypeptide(L)'
;MKIDLEELDNTTIEQRCQTVYWQNLWPTEADEQPPAPALQIKATTGLGKTTLAIEEIAKDPVFQGSEVHFYAPDNTQAAEVAQFARQSGLRAKIVRGRTSSKNSTGYCARYKVTEAAAKAGLNVYKTCCKHSGKICPHFKTCPYLKQWDDPDPAFRIFNHQYVFLPKPSRDGIGLPHPELAIVDESLVSKCTAEHSFGVDRLQGPFLEAVEDDLHGRKELSAGLAARNVDARWAWDKAEAISPDGTTGITPETSDKVALKALKEIDLNEAVAQTAFFRAIAREIEFARPIYGITLVKDELVRVNGKTEHQNRVHVHTKRDCQIPRSTPLMLLDADANLTLNEKIFDRPITPVEIHAKQSAKTLQVFSTRLSNRTLLGPDPKKHPQITVSLSKVEAIIKRETKRTGKVLVVMPKQVETVLKAKGKFQECDKTLYWHGAEVAHFGAIRGQDCWKHFGTIVIVGRNEPPGSAIDHVLRSLFSDEPSPLVFAETSPLPQECRGYRLEGMAKAGVLASVHPDPKGQLILEQIRECETTQATGRLRLVHSQNPKRVVILCSLPVDITVDELRTLDDFAQTPGRRGATARIREAVGRKGILPLGTRDLTQAFPDLFPSKSVAKDALKELRRWVLHAPSDKPCTDSGTAAKQKGSGTHMSLNGPQPLPQTGCGEGNARAPPIVANASGLNGGEHQIEYLFGITPHYRIATYRRVGQRGKSSRAIIDLSRHADPKAALENLLGEKLTQL
;
A
#
# COMPACT_ATOMS: atom_id res chain seq x y z
N MET A 1 -27.81 0.13 -52.64
CA MET A 1 -27.31 -1.23 -52.90
C MET A 1 -28.25 -2.21 -52.24
N LYS A 2 -28.83 -3.16 -52.99
CA LYS A 2 -29.56 -4.29 -52.39
C LYS A 2 -28.51 -5.27 -51.88
N ILE A 3 -28.55 -5.56 -50.58
CA ILE A 3 -27.65 -6.50 -49.93
C ILE A 3 -28.29 -7.89 -50.05
N ASP A 4 -27.52 -8.85 -50.58
CA ASP A 4 -27.90 -10.25 -50.63
C ASP A 4 -27.60 -10.89 -49.27
N LEU A 5 -28.65 -11.35 -48.59
CA LEU A 5 -28.57 -11.86 -47.23
C LEU A 5 -28.04 -13.30 -47.18
N GLU A 6 -28.20 -14.06 -48.27
CA GLU A 6 -27.74 -15.46 -48.33
C GLU A 6 -26.21 -15.56 -48.50
N GLU A 7 -25.58 -14.54 -49.08
CA GLU A 7 -24.12 -14.48 -49.23
C GLU A 7 -23.42 -14.08 -47.91
N LEU A 8 -24.11 -13.31 -47.06
CA LEU A 8 -23.62 -12.85 -45.75
C LEU A 8 -23.59 -13.98 -44.70
N ASP A 9 -24.56 -14.88 -44.75
CA ASP A 9 -24.68 -16.01 -43.82
C ASP A 9 -23.62 -17.10 -44.07
N ASN A 10 -23.04 -17.15 -45.27
CA ASN A 10 -22.05 -18.16 -45.67
C ASN A 10 -20.58 -17.70 -45.60
N THR A 11 -20.29 -16.45 -45.24
CA THR A 11 -18.91 -15.93 -45.13
C THR A 11 -18.29 -16.25 -43.76
N THR A 12 -17.05 -16.75 -43.76
CA THR A 12 -16.31 -17.08 -42.53
C THR A 12 -16.07 -15.84 -41.65
N ILE A 13 -16.00 -16.03 -40.32
CA ILE A 13 -15.92 -14.96 -39.31
C ILE A 13 -14.78 -13.97 -39.58
N GLU A 14 -13.66 -14.45 -40.12
CA GLU A 14 -12.48 -13.62 -40.43
C GLU A 14 -12.67 -12.72 -41.67
N GLN A 15 -13.62 -13.04 -42.56
CA GLN A 15 -13.86 -12.28 -43.79
C GLN A 15 -15.04 -11.30 -43.70
N ARG A 16 -15.84 -11.36 -42.62
CA ARG A 16 -16.93 -10.38 -42.36
C ARG A 16 -16.44 -8.98 -41.98
N CYS A 17 -15.13 -8.81 -41.72
CA CYS A 17 -14.56 -7.56 -41.24
C CYS A 17 -14.08 -6.59 -42.34
N GLN A 18 -14.29 -6.87 -43.62
CA GLN A 18 -13.75 -6.04 -44.70
C GLN A 18 -14.77 -5.76 -45.81
N THR A 19 -15.83 -4.99 -45.53
CA THR A 19 -16.50 -4.16 -46.56
C THR A 19 -17.43 -3.11 -45.96
N VAL A 20 -16.96 -1.86 -46.03
CA VAL A 20 -17.70 -0.62 -46.32
C VAL A 20 -18.75 -0.12 -45.29
N TYR A 21 -18.39 1.01 -44.66
CA TYR A 21 -19.19 1.91 -43.80
C TYR A 21 -19.45 1.53 -42.34
N TRP A 22 -18.43 1.13 -41.58
CA TRP A 22 -18.42 1.35 -40.13
C TRP A 22 -16.99 1.63 -39.68
N GLN A 23 -16.74 2.84 -39.17
CA GLN A 23 -15.51 3.15 -38.43
C GLN A 23 -15.40 2.16 -37.24
N ASN A 24 -14.24 1.48 -37.17
CA ASN A 24 -13.79 0.47 -36.19
C ASN A 24 -14.29 0.75 -34.75
N LEU A 25 -14.86 -0.20 -33.98
CA LEU A 25 -14.23 -1.35 -33.28
C LEU A 25 -12.94 -0.96 -32.52
N TRP A 26 -12.99 -0.85 -31.19
CA TRP A 26 -11.88 -0.54 -30.24
C TRP A 26 -11.57 0.97 -30.03
N PRO A 27 -10.83 1.37 -28.97
CA PRO A 27 -10.95 2.69 -28.33
C PRO A 27 -10.78 3.83 -29.33
N THR A 28 -11.47 4.94 -29.07
CA THR A 28 -11.38 6.22 -29.79
C THR A 28 -10.03 6.34 -30.46
N GLU A 29 -10.01 6.31 -31.81
CA GLU A 29 -8.83 6.30 -32.68
C GLU A 29 -7.54 6.26 -31.87
N ALA A 30 -6.93 5.07 -31.74
CA ALA A 30 -5.61 4.96 -31.14
C ALA A 30 -4.77 6.09 -31.74
N ASP A 31 -4.46 7.11 -30.92
CA ASP A 31 -3.61 8.22 -31.31
C ASP A 31 -2.42 7.56 -32.01
N GLU A 32 -2.34 7.66 -33.34
CA GLU A 32 -1.30 6.95 -34.12
C GLU A 32 0.09 7.42 -33.65
N GLN A 33 0.11 8.61 -33.05
CA GLN A 33 1.28 9.16 -32.41
C GLN A 33 1.51 8.49 -31.05
N PRO A 34 2.74 8.01 -30.79
CA PRO A 34 3.10 7.51 -29.47
C PRO A 34 2.86 8.62 -28.42
N PRO A 35 2.44 8.25 -27.20
CA PRO A 35 2.26 9.24 -26.15
C PRO A 35 3.55 10.01 -25.90
N ALA A 36 3.42 11.29 -25.58
CA ALA A 36 4.54 12.13 -25.20
C ALA A 36 5.29 11.53 -24.00
N PRO A 37 6.61 11.80 -23.86
CA PRO A 37 7.44 11.20 -22.84
C PRO A 37 6.86 11.38 -21.42
N ALA A 38 6.91 10.31 -20.64
CA ALA A 38 6.56 10.33 -19.22
C ALA A 38 7.74 9.89 -18.36
N LEU A 39 8.01 10.65 -17.31
CA LEU A 39 9.09 10.43 -16.35
C LEU A 39 8.49 10.26 -14.94
N GLN A 40 8.94 9.25 -14.21
CA GLN A 40 8.59 9.07 -12.81
C GLN A 40 9.83 9.15 -11.95
N ILE A 41 9.83 10.06 -10.98
CA ILE A 41 10.92 10.25 -10.03
C ILE A 41 10.50 9.73 -8.66
N LYS A 42 10.98 8.53 -8.33
CA LYS A 42 10.89 7.95 -6.99
C LYS A 42 12.11 8.36 -6.19
N ALA A 43 11.95 9.34 -5.31
CA ALA A 43 13.04 9.83 -4.48
C ALA A 43 12.69 9.77 -2.99
N THR A 44 13.68 9.37 -2.17
CA THR A 44 13.58 9.32 -0.71
C THR A 44 12.83 10.52 -0.14
N THR A 45 11.85 10.25 0.73
CA THR A 45 10.98 11.27 1.30
C THR A 45 11.78 12.37 1.99
N GLY A 46 11.44 13.62 1.68
CA GLY A 46 12.08 14.79 2.25
C GLY A 46 13.14 15.45 1.38
N LEU A 47 13.56 14.86 0.25
CA LEU A 47 14.58 15.39 -0.67
C LEU A 47 14.26 16.72 -1.37
N GLY A 48 13.04 17.26 -1.21
CA GLY A 48 12.64 18.50 -1.87
C GLY A 48 12.29 18.34 -3.36
N LYS A 49 11.83 17.16 -3.80
CA LYS A 49 11.42 16.87 -5.20
C LYS A 49 10.60 18.02 -5.82
N THR A 50 9.50 18.39 -5.17
CA THR A 50 8.58 19.44 -5.63
C THR A 50 9.26 20.79 -5.77
N THR A 51 10.06 21.18 -4.78
CA THR A 51 10.82 22.44 -4.76
C THR A 51 11.84 22.49 -5.90
N LEU A 52 12.65 21.44 -6.06
CA LEU A 52 13.66 21.36 -7.11
C LEU A 52 13.03 21.35 -8.51
N ALA A 53 11.94 20.60 -8.71
CA ALA A 53 11.24 20.60 -9.99
C ALA A 53 10.75 22.01 -10.37
N ILE A 54 10.18 22.75 -9.41
CA ILE A 54 9.72 24.12 -9.64
C ILE A 54 10.89 25.07 -9.93
N GLU A 55 12.03 24.92 -9.23
CA GLU A 55 13.23 25.72 -9.50
C GLU A 55 13.80 25.48 -10.90
N GLU A 56 13.87 24.23 -11.35
CA GLU A 56 14.37 23.90 -12.69
C GLU A 56 13.43 24.44 -13.79
N ILE A 57 12.11 24.30 -13.60
CA ILE A 57 11.09 24.90 -14.48
C ILE A 57 11.23 26.42 -14.52
N ALA A 58 11.48 27.04 -13.36
CA ALA A 58 11.64 28.47 -13.25
C ALA A 58 12.95 28.99 -13.86
N LYS A 59 13.97 28.15 -14.05
CA LYS A 59 15.23 28.53 -14.71
C LYS A 59 15.18 28.33 -16.22
N ASP A 60 14.31 27.46 -16.70
CA ASP A 60 14.19 27.12 -18.12
C ASP A 60 13.41 28.21 -18.89
N PRO A 61 14.03 28.88 -19.90
CA PRO A 61 13.36 29.94 -20.66
C PRO A 61 12.12 29.47 -21.43
N VAL A 62 12.05 28.19 -21.81
CA VAL A 62 10.88 27.61 -22.49
C VAL A 62 9.73 27.51 -21.50
N PHE A 63 9.97 26.98 -20.31
CA PHE A 63 8.89 26.76 -19.34
C PHE A 63 8.45 28.03 -18.60
N GLN A 64 9.31 29.05 -18.46
CA GLN A 64 8.93 30.33 -17.84
C GLN A 64 7.72 31.01 -18.50
N GLY A 65 7.57 30.84 -19.82
CA GLY A 65 6.49 31.42 -20.62
C GLY A 65 5.37 30.45 -21.01
N SER A 66 5.46 29.19 -20.60
CA SER A 66 4.56 28.11 -21.03
C SER A 66 3.50 27.76 -20.00
N GLU A 67 2.41 27.14 -20.46
CA GLU A 67 1.41 26.59 -19.54
C GLU A 67 1.93 25.28 -18.97
N VAL A 68 2.03 25.22 -17.65
CA VAL A 68 2.44 24.02 -16.91
C VAL A 68 1.32 23.65 -15.95
N HIS A 69 0.81 22.43 -16.06
CA HIS A 69 -0.23 21.93 -15.18
C HIS A 69 0.40 21.15 -14.03
N PHE A 70 0.30 21.66 -12.81
CA PHE A 70 0.72 20.97 -11.59
C PHE A 70 -0.49 20.42 -10.83
N TYR A 71 -0.48 19.14 -10.49
CA TYR A 71 -1.55 18.48 -9.73
C TYR A 71 -1.05 18.17 -8.33
N ALA A 72 -1.67 18.81 -7.34
CA ALA A 72 -1.39 18.67 -5.91
C ALA A 72 -2.47 17.85 -5.19
N PRO A 73 -2.16 17.13 -4.10
CA PRO A 73 -3.12 16.21 -3.48
C PRO A 73 -4.24 16.92 -2.73
N ASP A 74 -3.99 18.12 -2.21
CA ASP A 74 -4.95 18.89 -1.43
C ASP A 74 -4.73 20.42 -1.61
N ASN A 75 -5.67 21.18 -1.03
CA ASN A 75 -5.71 22.63 -1.14
C ASN A 75 -4.62 23.36 -0.35
N THR A 76 -4.04 22.72 0.67
CA THR A 76 -2.96 23.26 1.49
C THR A 76 -1.66 23.16 0.72
N GLN A 77 -1.33 21.97 0.21
CA GLN A 77 -0.14 21.75 -0.62
C GLN A 77 -0.19 22.58 -1.91
N ALA A 78 -1.36 22.69 -2.55
CA ALA A 78 -1.54 23.59 -3.70
C ALA A 78 -1.17 25.05 -3.37
N ALA A 79 -1.43 25.51 -2.14
CA ALA A 79 -1.08 26.87 -1.72
C ALA A 79 0.43 27.03 -1.47
N GLU A 80 1.07 26.04 -0.84
CA GLU A 80 2.52 26.00 -0.64
C GLU A 80 3.27 26.00 -1.97
N VAL A 81 2.87 25.12 -2.90
CA VAL A 81 3.42 25.05 -4.25
C VAL A 81 3.28 26.38 -4.99
N ALA A 82 2.10 27.01 -4.91
CA ALA A 82 1.88 28.31 -5.57
C ALA A 82 2.72 29.43 -4.97
N GLN A 83 2.90 29.43 -3.65
CA GLN A 83 3.76 30.40 -2.98
C GLN A 83 5.20 30.24 -3.45
N PHE A 84 5.70 29.00 -3.45
CA PHE A 84 7.07 28.72 -3.87
C PHE A 84 7.29 29.05 -5.36
N ALA A 85 6.39 28.63 -6.25
CA ALA A 85 6.47 28.96 -7.67
C ALA A 85 6.51 30.47 -7.94
N ARG A 86 5.73 31.27 -7.21
CA ARG A 86 5.79 32.75 -7.32
C ARG A 86 7.11 33.31 -6.83
N GLN A 87 7.66 32.77 -5.74
CA GLN A 87 8.96 33.18 -5.22
C GLN A 87 10.09 32.85 -6.21
N SER A 88 9.95 31.77 -6.96
CA SER A 88 10.86 31.39 -8.04
C SER A 88 10.65 32.17 -9.35
N GLY A 89 9.70 33.12 -9.40
CA GLY A 89 9.47 33.99 -10.57
C GLY A 89 8.41 33.50 -11.56
N LEU A 90 7.72 32.39 -11.30
CA LEU A 90 6.66 31.88 -12.18
C LEU A 90 5.32 32.58 -11.93
N ARG A 91 4.54 32.76 -13.00
CA ARG A 91 3.13 33.19 -12.92
C ARG A 91 2.26 32.04 -12.40
N ALA A 92 2.19 31.87 -11.07
CA ALA A 92 1.47 30.75 -10.47
C ALA A 92 -0.02 31.05 -10.18
N LYS A 93 -0.92 30.22 -10.70
CA LYS A 93 -2.39 30.31 -10.52
C LYS A 93 -2.93 29.04 -9.87
N ILE A 94 -3.70 29.17 -8.78
CA ILE A 94 -4.39 28.02 -8.17
C ILE A 94 -5.82 27.97 -8.71
N VAL A 95 -6.22 26.82 -9.24
CA VAL A 95 -7.59 26.55 -9.63
C VAL A 95 -8.32 25.85 -8.49
N ARG A 96 -9.31 26.55 -7.91
CA ARG A 96 -10.12 26.08 -6.79
C ARG A 96 -11.46 25.51 -7.28
N GLY A 97 -11.94 24.49 -6.58
CA GLY A 97 -13.24 23.88 -6.82
C GLY A 97 -14.43 24.79 -6.48
N ARG A 98 -15.64 24.33 -6.79
CA ARG A 98 -16.89 25.08 -6.58
C ARG A 98 -17.31 25.20 -5.12
N THR A 99 -17.02 24.18 -4.32
CA THR A 99 -17.55 23.98 -2.97
C THR A 99 -16.94 24.91 -1.93
N SER A 100 -17.74 25.25 -0.92
CA SER A 100 -17.29 25.95 0.28
C SER A 100 -16.51 25.01 1.18
N SER A 101 -15.48 25.54 1.83
CA SER A 101 -14.80 24.87 2.94
C SER A 101 -15.25 25.52 4.24
N LYS A 102 -14.93 24.94 5.41
CA LYS A 102 -15.23 25.56 6.71
C LYS A 102 -14.70 27.00 6.84
N ASN A 103 -13.70 27.39 6.03
CA ASN A 103 -13.04 28.69 6.08
C ASN A 103 -13.26 29.56 4.82
N SER A 104 -14.12 29.16 3.87
CA SER A 104 -14.44 29.99 2.70
C SER A 104 -15.82 29.68 2.14
N THR A 105 -16.55 30.70 1.69
CA THR A 105 -17.89 30.58 1.09
C THR A 105 -17.92 29.83 -0.25
N GLY A 106 -16.78 29.32 -0.72
CA GLY A 106 -16.62 28.63 -2.01
C GLY A 106 -16.57 29.61 -3.18
N TYR A 107 -16.14 29.13 -4.35
CA TYR A 107 -16.06 29.95 -5.57
C TYR A 107 -17.39 30.02 -6.33
N CYS A 108 -18.39 29.23 -5.93
CA CYS A 108 -19.72 29.20 -6.54
C CYS A 108 -20.79 29.61 -5.52
N ALA A 109 -21.54 30.68 -5.82
CA ALA A 109 -22.67 31.13 -4.99
C ALA A 109 -23.76 30.05 -4.82
N ARG A 110 -23.92 29.18 -5.82
CA ARG A 110 -24.90 28.08 -5.85
C ARG A 110 -24.26 26.72 -5.55
N TYR A 111 -23.19 26.70 -4.75
CA TYR A 111 -22.38 25.49 -4.56
C TYR A 111 -23.21 24.28 -4.10
N LYS A 112 -24.22 24.48 -3.25
CA LYS A 112 -25.10 23.39 -2.75
C LYS A 112 -25.82 22.67 -3.88
N VAL A 113 -26.39 23.42 -4.82
CA VAL A 113 -27.07 22.85 -6.00
C VAL A 113 -26.06 22.15 -6.89
N THR A 114 -24.91 22.78 -7.16
CA THR A 114 -23.88 22.17 -8.01
C THR A 114 -23.27 20.91 -7.40
N GLU A 115 -23.12 20.85 -6.07
CA GLU A 115 -22.61 19.69 -5.35
C GLU A 115 -23.65 18.56 -5.39
N ALA A 116 -24.92 18.87 -5.18
CA ALA A 116 -25.99 17.89 -5.31
C ALA A 116 -26.12 17.36 -6.75
N ALA A 117 -25.99 18.22 -7.77
CA ALA A 117 -25.98 17.81 -9.17
C ALA A 117 -24.78 16.91 -9.50
N ALA A 118 -23.58 17.26 -9.02
CA ALA A 118 -22.39 16.42 -9.19
C ALA A 118 -22.55 15.05 -8.50
N LYS A 119 -23.10 15.02 -7.28
CA LYS A 119 -23.42 13.78 -6.55
C LYS A 119 -24.51 12.94 -7.21
N ALA A 120 -25.32 13.55 -8.08
CA ALA A 120 -26.33 12.88 -8.89
C ALA A 120 -25.80 12.51 -10.29
N GLY A 121 -24.49 12.63 -10.56
CA GLY A 121 -23.89 12.26 -11.85
C GLY A 121 -24.17 13.24 -13.00
N LEU A 122 -24.80 14.38 -12.74
CA LEU A 122 -25.18 15.34 -13.78
C LEU A 122 -24.00 16.21 -14.23
N ASN A 123 -24.03 16.63 -15.51
CA ASN A 123 -23.12 17.65 -16.02
C ASN A 123 -23.43 19.00 -15.37
N VAL A 124 -22.68 19.34 -14.32
CA VAL A 124 -22.86 20.57 -13.52
C VAL A 124 -22.87 21.84 -14.37
N TYR A 125 -22.08 21.90 -15.45
CA TYR A 125 -22.08 23.08 -16.31
C TYR A 125 -23.40 23.24 -17.06
N LYS A 126 -23.86 22.18 -17.75
CA LYS A 126 -25.13 22.18 -18.47
C LYS A 126 -26.32 22.38 -17.51
N THR A 127 -26.35 21.62 -16.40
CA THR A 127 -27.47 21.65 -15.45
C THR A 127 -27.56 22.97 -14.68
N CYS A 128 -26.44 23.52 -14.23
CA CYS A 128 -26.46 24.62 -13.25
C CYS A 128 -25.88 25.95 -13.75
N CYS A 129 -25.09 25.96 -14.84
CA CYS A 129 -24.35 27.15 -15.27
C CYS A 129 -24.92 27.80 -16.54
N LYS A 130 -24.91 27.09 -17.66
CA LYS A 130 -25.40 27.57 -18.97
C LYS A 130 -25.77 26.39 -19.86
N HIS A 131 -27.01 26.39 -20.37
CA HIS A 131 -27.49 25.40 -21.33
C HIS A 131 -28.72 25.93 -22.07
N SER A 132 -28.80 25.71 -23.39
CA SER A 132 -29.98 26.01 -24.21
C SER A 132 -30.59 27.40 -23.98
N GLY A 133 -29.74 28.43 -23.96
CA GLY A 133 -30.14 29.84 -23.75
C GLY A 133 -30.41 30.24 -22.29
N LYS A 134 -30.50 29.28 -21.37
CA LYS A 134 -30.68 29.52 -19.93
C LYS A 134 -29.34 29.73 -19.23
N ILE A 135 -29.26 30.73 -18.36
CA ILE A 135 -28.02 31.09 -17.65
C ILE A 135 -28.23 31.24 -16.14
N CYS A 136 -27.22 30.84 -15.37
CA CYS A 136 -27.19 31.05 -13.93
C CYS A 136 -27.25 32.56 -13.60
N PRO A 137 -28.03 32.99 -12.58
CA PRO A 137 -28.07 34.40 -12.16
C PRO A 137 -26.70 34.99 -11.82
N HIS A 138 -25.77 34.16 -11.37
CA HIS A 138 -24.40 34.57 -11.02
C HIS A 138 -23.39 34.32 -12.14
N PHE A 139 -23.80 33.88 -13.34
CA PHE A 139 -22.89 33.40 -14.39
C PHE A 139 -21.78 34.41 -14.74
N LYS A 140 -22.16 35.68 -14.97
CA LYS A 140 -21.22 36.75 -15.37
C LYS A 140 -20.18 37.09 -14.30
N THR A 141 -20.57 37.04 -13.03
CA THR A 141 -19.70 37.42 -11.89
C THR A 141 -19.12 36.20 -11.17
N CYS A 142 -19.36 34.99 -11.67
CA CYS A 142 -19.00 33.73 -11.02
C CYS A 142 -17.48 33.61 -10.86
N PRO A 143 -16.94 33.68 -9.62
CA PRO A 143 -15.51 33.57 -9.39
C PRO A 143 -14.94 32.23 -9.88
N TYR A 144 -15.72 31.14 -9.76
CA TYR A 144 -15.31 29.83 -10.23
C TYR A 144 -15.05 29.81 -11.74
N LEU A 145 -16.00 30.29 -12.55
CA LEU A 145 -15.89 30.28 -14.01
C LEU A 145 -14.81 31.24 -14.51
N LYS A 146 -14.60 32.37 -13.81
CA LYS A 146 -13.54 33.33 -14.14
C LYS A 146 -12.13 32.72 -14.07
N GLN A 147 -11.91 31.67 -13.26
CA GLN A 147 -10.61 30.97 -13.20
C GLN A 147 -10.25 30.24 -14.50
N TRP A 148 -11.24 29.92 -15.34
CA TRP A 148 -11.10 29.18 -16.60
C TRP A 148 -11.06 30.10 -17.83
N ASP A 149 -11.16 31.41 -17.61
CA ASP A 149 -11.13 32.47 -18.62
C ASP A 149 -9.82 33.25 -18.51
N ASP A 150 -8.71 32.51 -18.51
CA ASP A 150 -7.35 33.03 -18.34
C ASP A 150 -6.51 32.52 -19.53
N PRO A 151 -6.41 33.31 -20.62
CA PRO A 151 -5.78 32.88 -21.86
C PRO A 151 -4.25 32.90 -21.77
N ASP A 152 -3.68 33.56 -20.75
CA ASP A 152 -2.24 33.67 -20.60
C ASP A 152 -1.68 32.37 -19.98
N PRO A 153 -0.55 31.87 -20.51
CA PRO A 153 0.20 30.78 -19.89
C PRO A 153 0.52 31.03 -18.40
N ALA A 154 0.51 29.95 -17.63
CA ALA A 154 0.75 29.96 -16.20
C ALA A 154 1.36 28.65 -15.71
N PHE A 155 2.03 28.73 -14.56
CA PHE A 155 2.21 27.56 -13.70
C PHE A 155 0.90 27.34 -12.92
N ARG A 156 0.02 26.50 -13.48
CA ARG A 156 -1.35 26.34 -13.01
C ARG A 156 -1.53 25.10 -12.16
N ILE A 157 -2.01 25.31 -10.94
CA ILE A 157 -2.07 24.30 -9.89
C ILE A 157 -3.51 23.84 -9.69
N PHE A 158 -3.72 22.55 -9.83
CA PHE A 158 -5.00 21.87 -9.64
C PHE A 158 -4.92 20.88 -8.48
N ASN A 159 -6.06 20.47 -7.95
CA ASN A 159 -6.13 19.26 -7.12
C ASN A 159 -6.11 18.01 -8.03
N HIS A 160 -5.57 16.89 -7.55
CA HIS A 160 -5.56 15.57 -8.23
C HIS A 160 -6.89 15.14 -8.86
N GLN A 161 -8.03 15.59 -8.33
CA GLN A 161 -9.33 15.28 -8.95
C GLN A 161 -9.39 15.73 -10.42
N TYR A 162 -8.69 16.81 -10.79
CA TYR A 162 -8.60 17.31 -12.16
C TYR A 162 -7.70 16.49 -13.09
N VAL A 163 -7.03 15.46 -12.57
CA VAL A 163 -6.42 14.41 -13.41
C VAL A 163 -7.51 13.56 -14.05
N PHE A 164 -8.67 13.39 -13.41
CA PHE A 164 -9.76 12.51 -13.87
C PHE A 164 -11.03 13.27 -14.26
N LEU A 165 -11.02 14.60 -14.17
CA LEU A 165 -12.18 15.44 -14.51
C LEU A 165 -11.89 16.27 -15.76
N PRO A 166 -12.85 16.38 -16.68
CA PRO A 166 -12.72 17.28 -17.82
C PRO A 166 -12.60 18.73 -17.30
N LYS A 167 -11.67 19.47 -17.89
CA LYS A 167 -11.46 20.89 -17.58
C LYS A 167 -12.54 21.72 -18.29
N PRO A 168 -13.29 22.59 -17.59
CA PRO A 168 -14.30 23.43 -18.22
C PRO A 168 -13.71 24.33 -19.31
N SER A 169 -14.40 24.41 -20.45
CA SER A 169 -14.20 25.43 -21.48
C SER A 169 -15.26 26.52 -21.33
N ARG A 170 -14.87 27.79 -21.39
CA ARG A 170 -15.81 28.91 -21.43
C ARG A 170 -16.05 29.31 -22.88
N ASP A 171 -17.30 29.20 -23.33
CA ASP A 171 -17.72 29.53 -24.71
C ASP A 171 -16.87 28.82 -25.80
N GLY A 172 -16.40 27.61 -25.50
CA GLY A 172 -15.54 26.79 -26.39
C GLY A 172 -14.05 27.05 -26.24
N ILE A 173 -13.65 28.10 -25.50
CA ILE A 173 -12.25 28.43 -25.23
C ILE A 173 -11.85 27.80 -23.90
N GLY A 174 -10.88 26.88 -23.95
CA GLY A 174 -10.27 26.28 -22.76
C GLY A 174 -9.08 27.09 -22.25
N LEU A 175 -8.49 26.62 -21.16
CA LEU A 175 -7.15 27.06 -20.77
C LEU A 175 -6.14 26.69 -21.88
N PRO A 176 -4.98 27.38 -21.95
CA PRO A 176 -3.92 27.01 -22.86
C PRO A 176 -3.54 25.52 -22.75
N HIS A 177 -3.09 24.93 -23.85
CA HIS A 177 -2.60 23.55 -23.82
C HIS A 177 -1.31 23.50 -22.99
N PRO A 178 -1.18 22.55 -22.04
CA PRO A 178 0.03 22.44 -21.23
C PRO A 178 1.20 21.88 -22.03
N GLU A 179 2.37 22.49 -21.87
CA GLU A 179 3.67 21.98 -22.37
C GLU A 179 4.24 20.91 -21.43
N LEU A 180 3.78 20.89 -20.17
CA LEU A 180 4.16 19.89 -19.16
C LEU A 180 3.04 19.67 -18.14
N ALA A 181 2.79 18.42 -17.79
CA ALA A 181 1.95 18.03 -16.67
C ALA A 181 2.81 17.41 -15.54
N ILE A 182 2.63 17.87 -14.31
CA ILE A 182 3.35 17.40 -13.13
C ILE A 182 2.34 16.88 -12.12
N VAL A 183 2.46 15.63 -11.71
CA VAL A 183 1.62 15.03 -10.67
C VAL A 183 2.50 14.77 -9.46
N ASP A 184 2.15 15.38 -8.33
CA ASP A 184 2.85 15.20 -7.06
C ASP A 184 2.11 14.20 -6.18
N GLU A 185 2.80 13.27 -5.52
CA GLU A 185 2.21 12.20 -4.70
C GLU A 185 1.33 11.18 -5.47
N SER A 186 1.12 10.01 -4.87
CA SER A 186 0.38 8.90 -5.48
C SER A 186 -1.11 9.20 -5.79
N LEU A 187 -1.59 8.68 -6.94
CA LEU A 187 -2.98 8.76 -7.40
C LEU A 187 -3.79 7.45 -7.24
N VAL A 188 -3.16 6.37 -6.78
CA VAL A 188 -3.75 5.01 -6.80
C VAL A 188 -5.14 4.94 -6.16
N SER A 189 -5.36 5.62 -5.03
CA SER A 189 -6.67 5.61 -4.37
C SER A 189 -7.67 6.60 -4.97
N LYS A 190 -7.24 7.53 -5.83
CA LYS A 190 -8.09 8.58 -6.43
C LYS A 190 -8.59 8.20 -7.83
N CYS A 191 -7.93 7.25 -8.49
CA CYS A 191 -8.30 6.76 -9.81
C CYS A 191 -9.39 5.69 -9.78
N THR A 192 -9.75 5.13 -8.62
CA THR A 192 -10.80 4.11 -8.51
C THR A 192 -12.17 4.71 -8.17
N ALA A 193 -13.23 4.03 -8.61
CA ALA A 193 -14.61 4.33 -8.27
C ALA A 193 -15.39 3.03 -8.11
N GLU A 194 -16.37 3.06 -7.19
CA GLU A 194 -17.31 1.98 -6.95
C GLU A 194 -18.72 2.53 -7.17
N HIS A 195 -19.50 1.80 -7.95
CA HIS A 195 -20.91 2.10 -8.21
C HIS A 195 -21.75 0.93 -7.73
N SER A 196 -22.97 1.19 -7.25
CA SER A 196 -23.87 0.11 -6.90
C SER A 196 -25.34 0.45 -7.08
N PHE A 197 -26.13 -0.57 -7.42
CA PHE A 197 -27.56 -0.45 -7.68
C PHE A 197 -28.29 -1.77 -7.36
N GLY A 198 -29.61 -1.70 -7.23
CA GLY A 198 -30.45 -2.86 -6.97
C GLY A 198 -30.53 -3.79 -8.19
N VAL A 199 -30.52 -5.10 -7.96
CA VAL A 199 -30.62 -6.10 -9.05
C VAL A 199 -31.91 -5.95 -9.85
N ASP A 200 -33.00 -5.47 -9.23
CA ASP A 200 -34.30 -5.19 -9.86
C ASP A 200 -34.25 -4.14 -10.99
N ARG A 201 -33.12 -3.43 -11.14
CA ARG A 201 -32.92 -2.49 -12.24
C ARG A 201 -32.45 -3.16 -13.53
N LEU A 202 -32.05 -4.43 -13.49
CA LEU A 202 -31.69 -5.19 -14.68
C LEU A 202 -32.92 -5.83 -15.30
N GLN A 203 -32.82 -6.18 -16.58
CA GLN A 203 -33.89 -6.86 -17.32
C GLN A 203 -33.34 -7.92 -18.26
N GLY A 204 -34.20 -8.87 -18.63
CA GLY A 204 -33.90 -9.92 -19.61
C GLY A 204 -32.67 -10.74 -19.23
N PRO A 205 -31.77 -11.04 -20.19
CA PRO A 205 -30.69 -12.00 -19.97
C PRO A 205 -29.68 -11.56 -18.91
N PHE A 206 -29.50 -10.24 -18.71
CA PHE A 206 -28.62 -9.71 -17.68
C PHE A 206 -29.16 -9.94 -16.27
N LEU A 207 -30.46 -9.71 -16.06
CA LEU A 207 -31.12 -9.97 -14.78
C LEU A 207 -31.04 -11.46 -14.45
N GLU A 208 -31.41 -12.32 -15.40
CA GLU A 208 -31.41 -13.76 -15.20
C GLU A 208 -30.01 -14.31 -14.90
N ALA A 209 -28.97 -13.83 -15.58
CA ALA A 209 -27.59 -14.23 -15.31
C ALA A 209 -27.10 -13.77 -13.93
N VAL A 210 -27.45 -12.55 -13.51
CA VAL A 210 -27.13 -12.03 -12.16
C VAL A 210 -27.87 -12.82 -11.08
N GLU A 211 -29.14 -13.18 -11.30
CA GLU A 211 -29.89 -14.01 -10.37
C GLU A 211 -29.34 -15.44 -10.29
N ASP A 212 -28.89 -16.01 -11.40
CA ASP A 212 -28.24 -17.32 -11.43
C ASP A 212 -26.98 -17.32 -10.56
N ASP A 213 -26.14 -16.30 -10.67
CA ASP A 213 -24.88 -16.19 -9.91
C ASP A 213 -25.15 -15.94 -8.41
N LEU A 214 -26.05 -15.02 -8.08
CA LEU A 214 -26.46 -14.76 -6.69
C LEU A 214 -27.00 -16.00 -5.95
N HIS A 215 -27.60 -16.94 -6.69
CA HIS A 215 -28.13 -18.19 -6.13
C HIS A 215 -27.17 -19.39 -6.33
N GLY A 216 -25.96 -19.15 -6.84
CA GLY A 216 -24.94 -20.18 -7.06
C GLY A 216 -25.33 -21.21 -8.13
N ARG A 217 -26.26 -20.87 -9.03
CA ARG A 217 -26.70 -21.75 -10.12
C ARG A 217 -25.71 -21.76 -11.27
N LYS A 218 -25.16 -20.60 -11.63
CA LYS A 218 -24.17 -20.42 -12.69
C LYS A 218 -23.44 -19.08 -12.50
N GLU A 219 -22.13 -19.06 -12.68
CA GLU A 219 -21.32 -17.83 -12.61
C GLU A 219 -21.74 -16.82 -13.70
N LEU A 220 -21.61 -15.51 -13.41
CA LEU A 220 -22.12 -14.44 -14.26
C LEU A 220 -21.67 -14.53 -15.72
N SER A 221 -20.37 -14.71 -16.01
CA SER A 221 -19.87 -14.75 -17.38
C SER A 221 -20.43 -15.97 -18.14
N ALA A 222 -20.46 -17.15 -17.52
CA ALA A 222 -21.09 -18.33 -18.08
C ALA A 222 -22.61 -18.18 -18.26
N GLY A 223 -23.27 -17.47 -17.34
CA GLY A 223 -24.70 -17.17 -17.37
C GLY A 223 -25.09 -16.24 -18.51
N LEU A 224 -24.26 -15.24 -18.79
CA LEU A 224 -24.40 -14.30 -19.90
C LEU A 224 -24.11 -15.00 -21.25
N ALA A 225 -23.04 -15.78 -21.34
CA ALA A 225 -22.68 -16.53 -22.54
C ALA A 225 -23.77 -17.53 -22.95
N ALA A 226 -24.36 -18.26 -21.98
CA ALA A 226 -25.46 -19.20 -22.23
C ALA A 226 -26.73 -18.53 -22.78
N ARG A 227 -26.82 -17.20 -22.68
CA ARG A 227 -27.94 -16.38 -23.16
C ARG A 227 -27.56 -15.55 -24.39
N ASN A 228 -26.44 -15.89 -25.03
CA ASN A 228 -25.90 -15.22 -26.22
C ASN A 228 -25.68 -13.71 -26.01
N VAL A 229 -25.30 -13.31 -24.78
CA VAL A 229 -24.80 -11.95 -24.54
C VAL A 229 -23.35 -11.89 -25.01
N ASP A 230 -23.04 -10.94 -25.89
CA ASP A 230 -21.70 -10.63 -26.35
C ASP A 230 -21.27 -9.21 -25.94
N ALA A 231 -20.00 -8.87 -26.18
CA ALA A 231 -19.43 -7.59 -25.82
C ALA A 231 -20.15 -6.41 -26.50
N ARG A 232 -20.53 -6.59 -27.78
CA ARG A 232 -21.20 -5.56 -28.57
C ARG A 232 -22.57 -5.24 -28.01
N TRP A 233 -23.37 -6.26 -27.69
CA TRP A 233 -24.69 -6.06 -27.12
C TRP A 233 -24.62 -5.38 -25.76
N ALA A 234 -23.67 -5.78 -24.90
CA ALA A 234 -23.44 -5.10 -23.63
C ALA A 234 -23.06 -3.63 -23.85
N TRP A 235 -22.20 -3.32 -24.84
CA TRP A 235 -21.83 -1.95 -25.18
C TRP A 235 -23.03 -1.13 -25.68
N ASP A 236 -23.83 -1.67 -26.58
CA ASP A 236 -25.04 -1.02 -27.10
C ASP A 236 -26.04 -0.71 -25.97
N LYS A 237 -26.13 -1.60 -24.97
CA LYS A 237 -26.92 -1.33 -23.76
C LYS A 237 -26.36 -0.17 -22.93
N ALA A 238 -25.04 -0.07 -22.80
CA ALA A 238 -24.43 1.06 -22.10
C ALA A 238 -24.72 2.39 -22.80
N GLU A 239 -24.62 2.44 -24.14
CA GLU A 239 -24.85 3.66 -24.92
C GLU A 239 -26.34 4.05 -25.02
N ALA A 240 -27.24 3.07 -24.96
CA ALA A 240 -28.68 3.32 -24.89
C ALA A 240 -29.12 3.95 -23.56
N ILE A 241 -28.32 3.83 -22.49
CA ILE A 241 -28.59 4.51 -21.22
C ILE A 241 -28.20 5.97 -21.37
N SER A 242 -29.17 6.80 -21.72
CA SER A 242 -28.98 8.24 -21.64
C SER A 242 -29.19 8.71 -20.19
N PRO A 243 -28.18 9.33 -19.55
CA PRO A 243 -28.40 10.09 -18.32
C PRO A 243 -29.21 11.37 -18.55
N ASP A 244 -29.66 11.66 -19.79
CA ASP A 244 -30.57 12.76 -20.11
C ASP A 244 -32.01 12.48 -19.66
N GLY A 245 -32.16 12.01 -18.42
CA GLY A 245 -33.28 12.47 -17.61
C GLY A 245 -33.09 13.97 -17.42
N THR A 246 -33.53 14.76 -18.39
CA THR A 246 -33.72 16.21 -18.27
C THR A 246 -34.73 16.45 -17.14
N THR A 247 -34.24 16.36 -15.91
CA THR A 247 -34.91 16.97 -14.78
C THR A 247 -35.14 18.41 -15.18
N GLY A 248 -36.33 18.95 -14.92
CA GLY A 248 -36.69 20.35 -15.22
C GLY A 248 -35.84 21.39 -14.45
N ILE A 249 -34.64 21.01 -14.02
CA ILE A 249 -33.59 21.84 -13.46
C ILE A 249 -32.84 22.48 -14.62
N THR A 250 -33.06 23.78 -14.77
CA THR A 250 -32.30 24.63 -15.66
C THR A 250 -31.36 25.51 -14.84
N PRO A 251 -30.37 26.17 -15.47
CA PRO A 251 -29.54 27.16 -14.80
C PRO A 251 -30.33 28.29 -14.10
N GLU A 252 -31.59 28.55 -14.46
CA GLU A 252 -32.45 29.57 -13.84
C GLU A 252 -33.32 29.04 -12.69
N THR A 253 -33.43 27.71 -12.53
CA THR A 253 -34.26 27.10 -11.47
C THR A 253 -33.74 27.51 -10.08
N SER A 254 -34.63 27.93 -9.18
CA SER A 254 -34.24 28.36 -7.83
C SER A 254 -33.61 27.23 -7.01
N ASP A 255 -32.67 27.57 -6.11
CA ASP A 255 -31.91 26.57 -5.34
C ASP A 255 -32.78 25.62 -4.52
N LYS A 256 -33.89 26.13 -3.94
CA LYS A 256 -34.83 25.31 -3.16
C LYS A 256 -35.51 24.23 -4.02
N VAL A 257 -35.94 24.60 -5.23
CA VAL A 257 -36.62 23.69 -6.16
C VAL A 257 -35.61 22.70 -6.75
N ALA A 258 -34.45 23.19 -7.19
CA ALA A 258 -33.40 22.35 -7.73
C ALA A 258 -32.93 21.30 -6.71
N LEU A 259 -32.67 21.68 -5.46
CA LEU A 259 -32.27 20.74 -4.41
C LEU A 259 -33.35 19.71 -4.07
N LYS A 260 -34.63 20.06 -4.19
CA LYS A 260 -35.72 19.08 -4.01
C LYS A 260 -35.72 18.06 -5.15
N ALA A 261 -35.68 18.53 -6.39
CA ALA A 261 -35.62 17.66 -7.57
C ALA A 261 -34.36 16.77 -7.56
N LEU A 262 -33.18 17.31 -7.22
CA LEU A 262 -31.93 16.54 -7.13
C LEU A 262 -31.95 15.43 -6.06
N LYS A 263 -32.80 15.54 -5.03
CA LYS A 263 -32.97 14.46 -4.03
C LYS A 263 -33.84 13.31 -4.55
N GLU A 264 -34.67 13.58 -5.54
CA GLU A 264 -35.60 12.62 -6.15
C GLU A 264 -34.98 11.96 -7.40
N ILE A 265 -33.76 12.36 -7.77
CA ILE A 265 -33.03 11.85 -8.93
C ILE A 265 -32.38 10.49 -8.64
N ASP A 266 -32.69 9.52 -9.49
CA ASP A 266 -32.10 8.17 -9.48
C ASP A 266 -30.93 8.01 -10.47
N LEU A 267 -30.31 9.11 -10.92
CA LEU A 267 -29.27 9.11 -11.98
C LEU A 267 -27.97 8.39 -11.58
N ASN A 268 -27.73 8.19 -10.29
CA ASN A 268 -26.61 7.36 -9.84
C ASN A 268 -26.78 5.90 -10.27
N GLU A 269 -28.01 5.40 -10.34
CA GLU A 269 -28.28 4.05 -10.85
C GLU A 269 -28.04 3.98 -12.36
N ALA A 270 -28.41 4.99 -13.14
CA ALA A 270 -28.11 5.03 -14.58
C ALA A 270 -26.59 5.02 -14.85
N VAL A 271 -25.82 5.79 -14.08
CA VAL A 271 -24.34 5.76 -14.14
C VAL A 271 -23.81 4.38 -13.74
N ALA A 272 -24.38 3.77 -12.70
CA ALA A 272 -23.98 2.45 -12.22
C ALA A 272 -24.32 1.33 -13.21
N GLN A 273 -25.48 1.39 -13.87
CA GLN A 273 -25.88 0.48 -14.94
C GLN A 273 -25.00 0.65 -16.18
N THR A 274 -24.71 1.88 -16.56
CA THR A 274 -23.76 2.17 -17.66
C THR A 274 -22.39 1.55 -17.36
N ALA A 275 -21.90 1.72 -16.13
CA ALA A 275 -20.67 1.08 -15.67
C ALA A 275 -20.74 -0.45 -15.70
N PHE A 276 -21.87 -1.05 -15.27
CA PHE A 276 -22.11 -2.49 -15.31
C PHE A 276 -22.01 -3.05 -16.73
N PHE A 277 -22.73 -2.44 -17.67
CA PHE A 277 -22.72 -2.87 -19.07
C PHE A 277 -21.34 -2.70 -19.71
N ARG A 278 -20.63 -1.61 -19.41
CA ARG A 278 -19.24 -1.42 -19.88
C ARG A 278 -18.26 -2.42 -19.27
N ALA A 279 -18.43 -2.79 -18.01
CA ALA A 279 -17.61 -3.83 -17.38
C ALA A 279 -17.83 -5.20 -18.07
N ILE A 280 -19.09 -5.57 -18.34
CA ILE A 280 -19.39 -6.79 -19.12
C ILE A 280 -18.76 -6.70 -20.51
N ALA A 281 -18.97 -5.61 -21.23
CA ALA A 281 -18.45 -5.45 -22.59
C ALA A 281 -16.91 -5.59 -22.66
N ARG A 282 -16.21 -5.14 -21.62
CA ARG A 282 -14.74 -5.23 -21.54
C ARG A 282 -14.22 -6.61 -21.16
N GLU A 283 -15.03 -7.43 -20.50
CA GLU A 283 -14.54 -8.65 -19.84
C GLU A 283 -15.16 -9.95 -20.36
N ILE A 284 -16.36 -9.92 -20.98
CA ILE A 284 -17.13 -11.12 -21.34
C ILE A 284 -16.42 -12.03 -22.34
N GLU A 285 -15.50 -11.48 -23.14
CA GLU A 285 -14.71 -12.24 -24.12
C GLU A 285 -13.51 -12.95 -23.49
N PHE A 286 -13.14 -12.63 -22.24
CA PHE A 286 -12.07 -13.32 -21.55
C PHE A 286 -12.53 -14.70 -21.08
N ALA A 287 -11.65 -15.71 -21.22
CA ALA A 287 -11.88 -17.07 -20.73
C ALA A 287 -11.71 -17.17 -19.20
N ARG A 288 -12.38 -16.30 -18.44
CA ARG A 288 -12.37 -16.21 -16.97
C ARG A 288 -13.65 -15.51 -16.45
N PRO A 289 -13.90 -15.52 -15.12
CA PRO A 289 -15.01 -14.74 -14.55
C PRO A 289 -14.87 -13.24 -14.79
N ILE A 290 -15.99 -12.52 -14.76
CA ILE A 290 -16.00 -11.06 -14.81
C ILE A 290 -15.60 -10.51 -13.43
N TYR A 291 -14.49 -9.77 -13.37
CA TYR A 291 -13.90 -9.28 -12.14
C TYR A 291 -14.34 -7.87 -11.77
N GLY A 292 -14.67 -7.02 -12.74
CA GLY A 292 -15.15 -5.66 -12.51
C GLY A 292 -16.51 -5.59 -11.81
N ILE A 293 -17.21 -6.72 -11.67
CA ILE A 293 -18.53 -6.82 -11.03
C ILE A 293 -18.44 -7.75 -9.81
N THR A 294 -19.08 -7.33 -8.72
CA THR A 294 -19.31 -8.18 -7.54
C THR A 294 -20.78 -8.15 -7.16
N LEU A 295 -21.37 -9.32 -6.97
CA LEU A 295 -22.78 -9.49 -6.61
C LEU A 295 -22.90 -9.80 -5.12
N VAL A 296 -23.76 -9.07 -4.42
CA VAL A 296 -23.96 -9.23 -2.96
C VAL A 296 -25.42 -9.51 -2.68
N LYS A 297 -25.68 -10.65 -2.03
CA LYS A 297 -27.02 -11.07 -1.61
C LYS A 297 -27.39 -10.44 -0.26
N ASP A 298 -28.65 -10.01 -0.12
CA ASP A 298 -29.25 -9.52 1.14
C ASP A 298 -28.43 -8.41 1.85
N GLU A 299 -27.87 -7.47 1.09
CA GLU A 299 -27.06 -6.38 1.64
C GLU A 299 -27.92 -5.35 2.39
N LEU A 300 -27.48 -4.97 3.58
CA LEU A 300 -28.09 -3.92 4.38
C LEU A 300 -27.82 -2.53 3.77
N VAL A 301 -28.86 -1.93 3.17
CA VAL A 301 -28.79 -0.60 2.58
C VAL A 301 -29.75 0.38 3.24
N ARG A 302 -29.40 1.67 3.17
CA ARG A 302 -30.23 2.74 3.72
C ARG A 302 -30.95 3.49 2.61
N VAL A 303 -32.23 3.21 2.43
CA VAL A 303 -33.09 3.85 1.42
C VAL A 303 -34.10 4.75 2.14
N ASN A 304 -34.15 6.03 1.77
CA ASN A 304 -35.05 7.02 2.38
C ASN A 304 -35.00 7.07 3.93
N GLY A 305 -33.82 6.82 4.50
CA GLY A 305 -33.59 6.83 5.94
C GLY A 305 -33.92 5.54 6.68
N LYS A 306 -34.57 4.56 6.02
CA LYS A 306 -34.86 3.20 6.54
C LYS A 306 -33.78 2.22 6.10
N THR A 307 -33.55 1.20 6.91
CA THR A 307 -32.62 0.11 6.59
C THR A 307 -33.40 -1.06 6.00
N GLU A 308 -33.01 -1.50 4.82
CA GLU A 308 -33.63 -2.60 4.08
C GLU A 308 -32.56 -3.57 3.60
N HIS A 309 -32.93 -4.83 3.39
CA HIS A 309 -32.07 -5.83 2.76
C HIS A 309 -32.38 -5.90 1.27
N GLN A 310 -31.36 -5.76 0.42
CA GLN A 310 -31.53 -5.80 -1.03
C GLN A 310 -30.38 -6.58 -1.68
N ASN A 311 -30.66 -7.30 -2.76
CA ASN A 311 -29.63 -7.86 -3.61
C ASN A 311 -29.01 -6.73 -4.43
N ARG A 312 -27.68 -6.66 -4.45
CA ARG A 312 -26.95 -5.54 -5.05
C ARG A 312 -25.89 -5.98 -6.03
N VAL A 313 -25.77 -5.19 -7.08
CA VAL A 313 -24.66 -5.21 -8.03
C VAL A 313 -23.70 -4.10 -7.62
N HIS A 314 -22.43 -4.43 -7.45
CA HIS A 314 -21.35 -3.46 -7.30
C HIS A 314 -20.43 -3.54 -8.51
N VAL A 315 -20.08 -2.38 -9.06
CA VAL A 315 -19.22 -2.25 -10.23
C VAL A 315 -17.99 -1.42 -9.86
N HIS A 316 -16.82 -1.99 -10.10
CA HIS A 316 -15.51 -1.42 -9.78
C HIS A 316 -14.92 -0.86 -11.05
N THR A 317 -14.63 0.45 -11.09
CA THR A 317 -14.15 1.13 -12.30
C THR A 317 -12.90 1.96 -12.02
N LYS A 318 -11.99 1.98 -13.00
CA LYS A 318 -10.94 2.99 -13.09
C LYS A 318 -11.49 4.22 -13.82
N ARG A 319 -11.17 5.40 -13.29
CA ARG A 319 -11.41 6.68 -13.94
C ARG A 319 -10.36 6.95 -14.99
N ASP A 320 -10.79 7.46 -16.14
CA ASP A 320 -9.90 7.78 -17.24
C ASP A 320 -9.07 9.04 -16.96
N CYS A 321 -7.79 8.97 -17.31
CA CYS A 321 -6.88 10.11 -17.21
C CYS A 321 -7.25 11.17 -18.26
N GLN A 322 -7.42 12.40 -17.81
CA GLN A 322 -7.75 13.59 -18.60
C GLN A 322 -6.52 14.46 -18.90
N ILE A 323 -5.31 13.95 -18.62
CA ILE A 323 -4.07 14.55 -19.10
C ILE A 323 -3.87 14.04 -20.54
N PRO A 324 -3.80 14.93 -21.54
CA PRO A 324 -3.64 14.51 -22.94
C PRO A 324 -2.43 13.59 -23.12
N ARG A 325 -2.51 12.64 -24.05
CA ARG A 325 -1.39 11.76 -24.40
C ARG A 325 -0.26 12.53 -25.06
N SER A 326 -0.57 13.63 -25.74
CA SER A 326 0.38 14.58 -26.32
C SER A 326 1.12 15.46 -25.31
N THR A 327 0.69 15.53 -24.04
CA THR A 327 1.36 16.32 -23.00
C THR A 327 2.43 15.49 -22.30
N PRO A 328 3.71 15.94 -22.27
CA PRO A 328 4.75 15.34 -21.43
C PRO A 328 4.33 15.27 -19.95
N LEU A 329 4.68 14.18 -19.28
CA LEU A 329 4.24 13.90 -17.90
C LEU A 329 5.43 13.69 -16.97
N MET A 330 5.41 14.34 -15.81
CA MET A 330 6.36 14.14 -14.73
C MET A 330 5.63 13.73 -13.45
N LEU A 331 5.99 12.58 -12.88
CA LEU A 331 5.45 12.09 -11.62
C LEU A 331 6.48 12.29 -10.51
N LEU A 332 6.12 13.06 -9.49
CA LEU A 332 6.93 13.30 -8.30
C LEU A 332 6.31 12.54 -7.13
N ASP A 333 6.73 11.29 -6.91
CA ASP A 333 6.13 10.45 -5.89
C ASP A 333 7.22 9.73 -5.11
N ALA A 334 7.28 9.93 -3.78
CA ALA A 334 8.31 9.31 -2.96
C ALA A 334 8.24 7.78 -2.96
N ASP A 335 7.04 7.25 -3.14
CA ASP A 335 6.74 5.84 -3.03
C ASP A 335 6.25 5.27 -4.36
N ALA A 336 6.63 5.91 -5.48
CA ALA A 336 6.08 5.59 -6.81
C ALA A 336 6.21 4.10 -7.18
N ASN A 337 5.15 3.57 -7.78
CA ASN A 337 5.13 2.21 -8.33
C ASN A 337 4.87 2.27 -9.84
N LEU A 338 5.81 1.75 -10.63
CA LEU A 338 5.77 1.85 -12.10
C LEU A 338 4.52 1.18 -12.68
N THR A 339 4.23 -0.08 -12.31
CA THR A 339 3.08 -0.83 -12.82
C THR A 339 1.75 -0.13 -12.54
N LEU A 340 1.58 0.41 -11.33
CA LEU A 340 0.36 1.13 -10.97
C LEU A 340 0.25 2.46 -11.74
N ASN A 341 1.34 3.21 -11.88
CA ASN A 341 1.31 4.49 -12.58
C ASN A 341 1.13 4.33 -14.09
N GLU A 342 1.77 3.34 -14.73
CA GLU A 342 1.51 3.02 -16.13
C GLU A 342 0.04 2.64 -16.35
N LYS A 343 -0.54 1.83 -15.45
CA LYS A 343 -1.97 1.53 -15.47
C LYS A 343 -2.82 2.80 -15.32
N ILE A 344 -2.48 3.72 -14.44
CA ILE A 344 -3.27 4.94 -14.19
C ILE A 344 -3.23 5.91 -15.37
N PHE A 345 -2.04 6.17 -15.92
CA PHE A 345 -1.81 7.20 -16.93
C PHE A 345 -1.88 6.69 -18.39
N ASP A 346 -2.03 5.38 -18.57
CA ASP A 346 -2.22 4.71 -19.85
C ASP A 346 -1.16 5.07 -20.90
N ARG A 347 0.10 5.09 -20.44
CA ARG A 347 1.29 5.37 -21.25
C ARG A 347 2.54 4.75 -20.62
N PRO A 348 3.56 4.40 -21.42
CA PRO A 348 4.86 3.97 -20.90
C PRO A 348 5.51 5.06 -20.07
N ILE A 349 6.17 4.69 -18.96
CA ILE A 349 6.80 5.64 -18.04
C ILE A 349 8.27 5.26 -17.84
N THR A 350 9.17 6.24 -17.95
CA THR A 350 10.58 6.05 -17.60
C THR A 350 10.77 6.20 -16.09
N PRO A 351 11.21 5.16 -15.36
CA PRO A 351 11.43 5.26 -13.93
C PRO A 351 12.84 5.81 -13.62
N VAL A 352 12.92 6.69 -12.63
CA VAL A 352 14.17 7.16 -12.01
C VAL A 352 14.03 6.99 -10.50
N GLU A 353 14.95 6.24 -9.89
CA GLU A 353 15.02 6.09 -8.45
C GLU A 353 16.21 6.85 -7.86
N ILE A 354 15.96 7.67 -6.83
CA ILE A 354 16.98 8.45 -6.13
C ILE A 354 16.93 8.10 -4.64
N HIS A 355 17.99 7.45 -4.18
CA HIS A 355 18.14 7.01 -2.80
C HIS A 355 19.07 7.96 -2.05
N ALA A 356 18.59 8.52 -0.94
CA ALA A 356 19.39 9.38 -0.07
C ALA A 356 19.51 8.79 1.34
N LYS A 357 20.71 8.91 1.92
CA LYS A 357 20.93 8.50 3.30
C LYS A 357 20.10 9.38 4.24
N GLN A 358 19.26 8.75 5.05
CA GLN A 358 18.48 9.43 6.09
C GLN A 358 19.32 9.53 7.36
N SER A 359 19.44 10.73 7.93
CA SER A 359 20.15 10.96 9.20
C SER A 359 19.23 10.60 10.37
N ALA A 360 19.13 9.29 10.63
CA ALA A 360 18.27 8.74 11.67
C ALA A 360 18.93 7.56 12.38
N LYS A 361 18.62 7.42 13.68
CA LYS A 361 18.78 6.20 14.46
C LYS A 361 17.42 5.53 14.59
N THR A 362 17.23 4.46 13.85
CA THR A 362 15.98 3.70 13.70
C THR A 362 15.98 2.47 14.60
N LEU A 363 14.97 2.38 15.46
CA LEU A 363 14.71 1.21 16.28
C LEU A 363 13.36 0.64 15.92
N GLN A 364 13.30 -0.67 15.69
CA GLN A 364 12.07 -1.33 15.29
C GLN A 364 11.73 -2.54 16.14
N VAL A 365 10.45 -2.66 16.48
CA VAL A 365 9.89 -3.81 17.19
C VAL A 365 9.53 -4.91 16.20
N PHE A 366 10.08 -6.11 16.40
CA PHE A 366 9.77 -7.28 15.55
C PHE A 366 8.81 -8.28 16.21
N SER A 367 8.57 -8.16 17.52
CA SER A 367 7.83 -9.18 18.30
C SER A 367 6.30 -9.06 18.21
N THR A 368 5.76 -8.02 17.58
CA THR A 368 4.32 -7.79 17.50
C THR A 368 3.95 -6.85 16.37
N ARG A 369 2.79 -7.09 15.75
CA ARG A 369 2.19 -6.22 14.73
C ARG A 369 1.51 -4.99 15.30
N LEU A 370 1.20 -5.00 16.61
CA LEU A 370 0.36 -4.01 17.28
C LEU A 370 -0.92 -3.68 16.50
N SER A 371 -1.69 -4.72 16.16
CA SER A 371 -3.01 -4.55 15.54
C SER A 371 -3.96 -3.78 16.46
N ASN A 372 -5.02 -3.19 15.90
CA ASN A 372 -6.07 -2.56 16.71
C ASN A 372 -6.62 -3.52 17.77
N ARG A 373 -6.72 -4.82 17.47
CA ARG A 373 -7.12 -5.84 18.45
C ARG A 373 -6.10 -6.02 19.58
N THR A 374 -4.82 -6.03 19.24
CA THR A 374 -3.71 -6.13 20.22
C THR A 374 -3.67 -4.91 21.15
N LEU A 375 -4.01 -3.73 20.65
CA LEU A 375 -3.99 -2.47 21.41
C LEU A 375 -5.28 -2.26 22.21
N LEU A 376 -6.45 -2.62 21.66
CA LEU A 376 -7.76 -2.23 22.18
C LEU A 376 -8.69 -3.39 22.59
N GLY A 377 -8.23 -4.65 22.53
CA GLY A 377 -9.04 -5.82 22.87
C GLY A 377 -9.70 -6.51 21.66
N PRO A 378 -10.49 -7.57 21.84
CA PRO A 378 -11.01 -8.42 20.76
C PRO A 378 -12.02 -7.70 19.87
N ASP A 379 -12.80 -6.75 20.41
CA ASP A 379 -13.73 -5.90 19.66
C ASP A 379 -13.43 -4.40 19.82
N PRO A 380 -12.40 -3.88 19.12
CA PRO A 380 -12.02 -2.48 19.18
C PRO A 380 -13.10 -1.49 18.72
N LYS A 381 -14.13 -1.95 17.99
CA LYS A 381 -15.20 -1.09 17.45
C LYS A 381 -16.36 -0.97 18.44
N LYS A 382 -16.82 -2.07 19.04
CA LYS A 382 -17.97 -2.07 19.95
C LYS A 382 -17.57 -1.92 21.41
N HIS A 383 -16.51 -2.60 21.84
CA HIS A 383 -16.11 -2.68 23.24
C HIS A 383 -14.59 -2.52 23.38
N PRO A 384 -14.04 -1.29 23.27
CA PRO A 384 -12.60 -1.08 23.40
C PRO A 384 -12.13 -1.08 24.85
N GLN A 385 -11.08 -1.87 25.14
CA GLN A 385 -10.37 -1.89 26.42
C GLN A 385 -8.89 -1.50 26.27
N ILE A 386 -8.34 -0.87 27.31
CA ILE A 386 -6.90 -0.61 27.37
C ILE A 386 -6.19 -1.92 27.71
N THR A 387 -5.30 -2.36 26.82
CA THR A 387 -4.54 -3.60 26.97
C THR A 387 -3.17 -3.36 27.60
N VAL A 388 -2.54 -4.43 28.08
CA VAL A 388 -1.13 -4.39 28.55
C VAL A 388 -0.17 -3.92 27.44
N SER A 389 -0.44 -4.28 26.18
CA SER A 389 0.35 -3.83 25.04
C SER A 389 0.26 -2.32 24.85
N LEU A 390 -0.93 -1.73 25.02
CA LEU A 390 -1.09 -0.29 24.95
C LEU A 390 -0.39 0.42 26.12
N SER A 391 -0.42 -0.15 27.33
CA SER A 391 0.34 0.39 28.47
C SER A 391 1.87 0.34 28.23
N LYS A 392 2.37 -0.68 27.53
CA LYS A 392 3.78 -0.75 27.10
C LYS A 392 4.11 0.37 26.12
N VAL A 393 3.26 0.60 25.11
CA VAL A 393 3.39 1.74 24.17
C VAL A 393 3.38 3.07 24.92
N GLU A 394 2.48 3.23 25.90
CA GLU A 394 2.39 4.42 26.74
C GLU A 394 3.69 4.70 27.50
N ALA A 395 4.30 3.67 28.11
CA ALA A 395 5.58 3.78 28.81
C ALA A 395 6.73 4.21 27.87
N ILE A 396 6.72 3.69 26.64
CA ILE A 396 7.70 4.04 25.62
C ILE A 396 7.58 5.52 25.25
N ILE A 397 6.37 5.98 24.95
CA ILE A 397 6.13 7.38 24.56
C ILE A 397 6.56 8.32 25.67
N LYS A 398 6.18 8.05 26.93
CA LYS A 398 6.63 8.82 28.11
C LYS A 398 8.15 8.94 28.22
N ARG A 399 8.89 7.90 27.83
CA ARG A 399 10.35 7.91 27.89
C ARG A 399 10.95 8.71 26.74
N GLU A 400 10.43 8.54 25.53
CA GLU A 400 10.93 9.30 24.38
C GLU A 400 10.63 10.81 24.54
N THR A 401 9.48 11.19 25.11
CA THR A 401 9.17 12.61 25.38
C THR A 401 10.11 13.24 26.40
N LYS A 402 10.48 12.50 27.45
CA LYS A 402 11.49 12.93 28.43
C LYS A 402 12.89 13.11 27.82
N ARG A 403 13.21 12.45 26.69
CA ARG A 403 14.54 12.53 26.07
C ARG A 403 14.71 13.75 25.16
N THR A 404 13.76 14.00 24.26
CA THR A 404 13.94 14.95 23.15
C THR A 404 12.97 16.12 23.16
N GLY A 405 12.02 16.16 24.11
CA GLY A 405 11.05 17.25 24.31
C GLY A 405 9.97 17.35 23.23
N LYS A 406 10.33 17.22 21.94
CA LYS A 406 9.41 17.23 20.78
C LYS A 406 9.35 15.86 20.12
N VAL A 407 8.25 15.16 20.35
CA VAL A 407 7.98 13.82 19.84
C VAL A 407 6.67 13.82 19.07
N LEU A 408 6.69 13.21 17.89
CA LEU A 408 5.50 12.93 17.09
C LEU A 408 5.11 11.46 17.28
N VAL A 409 3.85 11.18 17.56
CA VAL A 409 3.28 9.84 17.59
C VAL A 409 2.31 9.70 16.44
N VAL A 410 2.52 8.72 15.57
CA VAL A 410 1.60 8.37 14.48
C VAL A 410 0.99 7.01 14.74
N MET A 411 -0.35 6.91 14.66
CA MET A 411 -1.09 5.68 14.97
C MET A 411 -2.31 5.47 14.05
N PRO A 412 -3.00 4.31 14.11
CA PRO A 412 -4.24 4.13 13.37
C PRO A 412 -5.33 5.06 13.90
N LYS A 413 -6.14 5.61 12.99
CA LYS A 413 -7.27 6.52 13.33
C LYS A 413 -8.22 5.95 14.38
N GLN A 414 -8.47 4.64 14.34
CA GLN A 414 -9.30 3.97 15.34
C GLN A 414 -8.70 4.04 16.75
N VAL A 415 -7.38 3.88 16.87
CA VAL A 415 -6.67 3.95 18.15
C VAL A 415 -6.72 5.37 18.71
N GLU A 416 -6.43 6.37 17.87
CA GLU A 416 -6.57 7.79 18.24
C GLU A 416 -7.99 8.10 18.72
N THR A 417 -9.02 7.70 17.95
CA THR A 417 -10.43 7.96 18.28
C THR A 417 -10.82 7.38 19.64
N VAL A 418 -10.42 6.13 19.92
CA VAL A 418 -10.72 5.46 21.19
C VAL A 418 -9.96 6.10 22.34
N LEU A 419 -8.69 6.45 22.16
CA LEU A 419 -7.89 7.12 23.20
C LEU A 419 -8.43 8.52 23.51
N LYS A 420 -8.88 9.27 22.48
CA LYS A 420 -9.58 10.54 22.65
C LYS A 420 -10.87 10.36 23.46
N ALA A 421 -11.70 9.39 23.10
CA ALA A 421 -12.95 9.09 23.83
C ALA A 421 -12.72 8.65 25.28
N LYS A 422 -11.60 7.99 25.59
CA LYS A 422 -11.21 7.60 26.95
C LYS A 422 -10.47 8.72 27.72
N GLY A 423 -10.39 9.94 27.19
CA GLY A 423 -9.76 11.08 27.85
C GLY A 423 -8.25 10.93 28.05
N LYS A 424 -7.57 10.17 27.19
CA LYS A 424 -6.11 9.93 27.31
C LYS A 424 -5.26 11.04 26.70
N PHE A 425 -5.87 11.92 25.93
CA PHE A 425 -5.19 13.03 25.26
C PHE A 425 -5.50 14.36 25.91
N GLN A 426 -4.52 15.26 25.87
CA GLN A 426 -4.70 16.68 26.13
C GLN A 426 -4.88 17.37 24.78
N GLU A 427 -5.84 18.28 24.66
CA GLU A 427 -6.07 19.06 23.44
C GLU A 427 -5.66 20.51 23.68
N CYS A 428 -4.76 21.03 22.84
CA CYS A 428 -4.31 22.42 22.87
C CYS A 428 -4.26 22.92 21.43
N ASP A 429 -4.95 24.02 21.12
CA ASP A 429 -5.06 24.61 19.78
C ASP A 429 -5.44 23.60 18.68
N LYS A 430 -6.35 22.66 19.01
CA LYS A 430 -6.81 21.56 18.15
C LYS A 430 -5.76 20.48 17.86
N THR A 431 -4.59 20.58 18.46
CA THR A 431 -3.55 19.53 18.44
C THR A 431 -3.73 18.60 19.63
N LEU A 432 -3.65 17.30 19.37
CA LEU A 432 -3.76 16.27 20.40
C LEU A 432 -2.38 15.91 20.94
N TYR A 433 -2.28 15.76 22.26
CA TYR A 433 -1.05 15.40 22.94
C TYR A 433 -1.23 14.16 23.81
N TRP A 434 -0.29 13.22 23.72
CA TRP A 434 -0.21 12.03 24.57
C TRP A 434 1.12 12.02 25.34
N HIS A 435 1.06 12.29 26.64
CA HIS A 435 2.25 12.43 27.50
C HIS A 435 3.29 13.45 27.00
N GLY A 436 2.81 14.55 26.41
CA GLY A 436 3.64 15.61 25.84
C GLY A 436 4.08 15.37 24.39
N ALA A 437 3.81 14.20 23.80
CA ALA A 437 4.02 13.97 22.38
C ALA A 437 2.81 14.46 21.57
N GLU A 438 3.04 15.15 20.45
CA GLU A 438 1.97 15.45 19.50
C GLU A 438 1.49 14.17 18.82
N VAL A 439 0.19 14.07 18.57
CA VAL A 439 -0.45 12.88 18.00
C VAL A 439 -1.05 13.21 16.64
N ALA A 440 -0.79 12.35 15.66
CA ALA A 440 -1.47 12.29 14.38
C ALA A 440 -1.90 10.85 14.07
N HIS A 441 -2.83 10.67 13.13
CA HIS A 441 -3.15 9.37 12.58
C HIS A 441 -2.65 9.20 11.14
N PHE A 442 -2.43 7.94 10.77
CA PHE A 442 -2.25 7.55 9.37
C PHE A 442 -3.38 8.13 8.51
N GLY A 443 -3.02 8.74 7.38
CA GLY A 443 -3.90 9.47 6.47
C GLY A 443 -4.05 10.97 6.79
N ALA A 444 -3.64 11.44 7.97
CA ALA A 444 -3.72 12.84 8.38
C ALA A 444 -2.35 13.56 8.47
N ILE A 445 -1.29 12.89 7.99
CA ILE A 445 0.09 13.39 8.06
C ILE A 445 0.58 14.07 6.78
N ARG A 446 -0.11 13.89 5.65
CA ARG A 446 0.31 14.46 4.36
C ARG A 446 0.10 15.98 4.36
N GLY A 447 1.02 16.70 3.70
CA GLY A 447 0.95 18.16 3.59
C GLY A 447 1.21 18.94 4.87
N GLN A 448 1.78 18.31 5.90
CA GLN A 448 2.13 18.95 7.17
C GLN A 448 3.65 19.09 7.28
N ASP A 449 4.14 20.33 7.43
CA ASP A 449 5.56 20.64 7.65
C ASP A 449 5.86 21.06 9.10
N CYS A 450 4.84 21.08 9.97
CA CYS A 450 4.96 21.47 11.39
C CYS A 450 5.92 20.58 12.20
N TRP A 451 6.16 19.33 11.75
CA TRP A 451 7.01 18.36 12.45
C TRP A 451 8.48 18.35 12.01
N LYS A 452 8.90 19.23 11.09
CA LYS A 452 10.28 19.25 10.58
C LYS A 452 11.34 19.46 11.66
N HIS A 453 11.00 20.12 12.76
CA HIS A 453 11.91 20.39 13.88
C HIS A 453 11.83 19.36 15.01
N PHE A 454 11.06 18.28 14.83
CA PHE A 454 10.93 17.24 15.85
C PHE A 454 12.17 16.34 15.86
N GLY A 455 12.59 15.94 17.05
CA GLY A 455 13.76 15.08 17.25
C GLY A 455 13.42 13.59 17.24
N THR A 456 12.16 13.22 17.45
CA THR A 456 11.74 11.82 17.54
C THR A 456 10.36 11.59 16.95
N ILE A 457 10.19 10.47 16.24
CA ILE A 457 8.90 9.94 15.82
C ILE A 457 8.70 8.53 16.39
N VAL A 458 7.49 8.26 16.86
CA VAL A 458 7.04 6.93 17.31
C VAL A 458 5.87 6.50 16.44
N ILE A 459 6.08 5.44 15.64
CA ILE A 459 5.04 4.80 14.84
C ILE A 459 4.41 3.67 15.65
N VAL A 460 3.10 3.75 15.89
CA VAL A 460 2.33 2.75 16.62
C VAL A 460 1.48 1.95 15.64
N GLY A 461 1.66 0.63 15.58
CA GLY A 461 0.86 -0.22 14.69
C GLY A 461 1.15 0.03 13.20
N ARG A 462 0.18 -0.28 12.34
CA ARG A 462 0.28 -0.16 10.87
C ARG A 462 -1.08 0.15 10.24
N ASN A 463 -1.08 0.79 9.08
CA ASN A 463 -2.28 1.08 8.29
C ASN A 463 -2.65 -0.12 7.40
N GLU A 464 -3.09 -1.24 7.98
CA GLU A 464 -3.46 -2.42 7.21
C GLU A 464 -4.97 -2.45 6.88
N PRO A 465 -5.35 -2.29 5.59
CA PRO A 465 -6.73 -2.48 5.16
C PRO A 465 -7.11 -3.97 5.12
N PRO A 466 -8.41 -4.32 5.19
CA PRO A 466 -8.90 -5.66 4.90
C PRO A 466 -8.54 -6.11 3.47
N GLY A 467 -8.43 -7.43 3.24
CA GLY A 467 -8.18 -8.02 1.91
C GLY A 467 -9.18 -7.53 0.86
N SER A 468 -10.48 -7.62 1.16
CA SER A 468 -11.54 -7.13 0.28
C SER A 468 -11.40 -5.65 -0.14
N ALA A 469 -10.87 -4.79 0.73
CA ALA A 469 -10.65 -3.39 0.39
C ALA A 469 -9.52 -3.21 -0.64
N ILE A 470 -8.54 -4.11 -0.64
CA ILE A 470 -7.47 -4.17 -1.64
C ILE A 470 -8.04 -4.74 -2.95
N ASP A 471 -8.89 -5.77 -2.86
CA ASP A 471 -9.56 -6.37 -4.01
C ASP A 471 -10.40 -5.35 -4.79
N HIS A 472 -11.09 -4.42 -4.12
CA HIS A 472 -11.85 -3.36 -4.81
C HIS A 472 -10.95 -2.49 -5.69
N VAL A 473 -9.75 -2.15 -5.21
CA VAL A 473 -8.77 -1.38 -6.00
C VAL A 473 -8.19 -2.24 -7.12
N LEU A 474 -7.87 -3.50 -6.83
CA LEU A 474 -7.36 -4.47 -7.80
C LEU A 474 -8.34 -4.68 -8.96
N ARG A 475 -9.64 -4.88 -8.66
CA ARG A 475 -10.73 -4.99 -9.64
C ARG A 475 -10.83 -3.72 -10.48
N SER A 476 -10.88 -2.56 -9.83
CA SER A 476 -11.00 -1.27 -10.52
C SER A 476 -9.88 -1.05 -11.54
N LEU A 477 -8.65 -1.44 -11.20
CA LEU A 477 -7.47 -1.17 -12.03
C LEU A 477 -7.16 -2.22 -13.08
N PHE A 478 -7.44 -3.51 -12.81
CA PHE A 478 -6.89 -4.61 -13.59
C PHE A 478 -7.95 -5.60 -14.10
N SER A 479 -9.25 -5.35 -13.91
CA SER A 479 -10.28 -6.25 -14.42
C SER A 479 -10.40 -6.26 -15.94
N ASP A 480 -9.85 -5.27 -16.63
CA ASP A 480 -9.81 -5.17 -18.10
C ASP A 480 -8.65 -5.96 -18.74
N GLU A 481 -7.91 -6.75 -17.96
CA GLU A 481 -6.78 -7.54 -18.45
C GLU A 481 -7.11 -9.04 -18.53
N PRO A 482 -6.67 -9.76 -19.57
CA PRO A 482 -7.00 -11.18 -19.73
C PRO A 482 -6.36 -12.06 -18.65
N SER A 483 -5.29 -11.59 -17.99
CA SER A 483 -4.60 -12.33 -16.93
C SER A 483 -5.52 -12.63 -15.74
N PRO A 484 -5.56 -13.86 -15.21
CA PRO A 484 -6.34 -14.17 -14.02
C PRO A 484 -5.83 -13.39 -12.81
N LEU A 485 -6.75 -13.01 -11.91
CA LEU A 485 -6.46 -12.30 -10.67
C LEU A 485 -6.84 -13.17 -9.48
N VAL A 486 -6.10 -13.04 -8.37
CA VAL A 486 -6.38 -13.77 -7.12
C VAL A 486 -6.87 -12.82 -6.03
N PHE A 487 -8.14 -12.94 -5.64
CA PHE A 487 -8.72 -12.08 -4.61
C PHE A 487 -8.53 -12.63 -3.21
N ALA A 488 -8.33 -11.75 -2.24
CA ALA A 488 -8.25 -12.13 -0.82
C ALA A 488 -9.64 -12.35 -0.20
N GLU A 489 -10.65 -11.64 -0.70
CA GLU A 489 -12.02 -11.58 -0.22
C GLU A 489 -12.07 -11.28 1.29
N THR A 490 -12.82 -12.09 2.04
CA THR A 490 -12.91 -12.00 3.50
C THR A 490 -11.87 -12.87 4.23
N SER A 491 -11.04 -13.59 3.47
CA SER A 491 -10.03 -14.48 4.04
C SER A 491 -8.88 -13.70 4.69
N PRO A 492 -8.27 -14.23 5.76
CA PRO A 492 -7.04 -13.66 6.29
C PRO A 492 -5.94 -13.65 5.23
N LEU A 493 -5.23 -12.53 5.12
CA LEU A 493 -4.10 -12.40 4.20
C LEU A 493 -3.02 -13.48 4.50
N PRO A 494 -2.48 -14.16 3.47
CA PRO A 494 -1.39 -15.10 3.63
C PRO A 494 -0.15 -14.44 4.26
N GLN A 495 0.74 -15.28 4.79
CA GLN A 495 1.92 -14.82 5.52
C GLN A 495 3.18 -15.21 4.78
N GLU A 496 4.08 -14.26 4.59
CA GLU A 496 5.36 -14.46 3.92
C GLU A 496 6.50 -13.89 4.77
N CYS A 497 7.67 -14.51 4.72
CA CYS A 497 8.85 -13.98 5.38
C CYS A 497 9.37 -12.76 4.60
N ARG A 498 9.37 -11.59 5.24
CA ARG A 498 9.88 -10.34 4.67
C ARG A 498 11.09 -9.86 5.46
N GLY A 499 12.12 -9.41 4.75
CA GLY A 499 13.40 -9.00 5.33
C GLY A 499 13.40 -7.55 5.82
N TYR A 500 14.08 -7.28 6.93
CA TYR A 500 14.44 -5.93 7.36
C TYR A 500 15.69 -5.47 6.62
N ARG A 501 15.73 -4.19 6.23
CA ARG A 501 16.98 -3.53 5.80
C ARG A 501 17.74 -3.08 7.04
N LEU A 502 18.69 -3.89 7.50
CA LEU A 502 19.51 -3.58 8.68
C LEU A 502 20.76 -2.79 8.30
N GLU A 503 21.27 -2.00 9.25
CA GLU A 503 22.62 -1.44 9.13
C GLU A 503 23.66 -2.57 9.19
N GLY A 504 24.60 -2.59 8.23
CA GLY A 504 25.60 -3.65 8.07
C GLY A 504 25.13 -4.81 7.16
N MET A 505 25.83 -5.94 7.22
CA MET A 505 25.50 -7.14 6.43
C MET A 505 24.53 -8.10 7.15
N ALA A 506 24.00 -7.69 8.30
CA ALA A 506 23.06 -8.49 9.06
C ALA A 506 21.75 -8.66 8.27
N LYS A 507 21.28 -9.90 8.20
CA LYS A 507 19.97 -10.23 7.66
C LYS A 507 19.03 -10.46 8.84
N ALA A 508 17.75 -10.13 8.69
CA ALA A 508 16.67 -10.49 9.64
C ALA A 508 15.35 -10.43 8.89
N GLY A 509 14.37 -11.22 9.30
CA GLY A 509 13.05 -11.20 8.68
C GLY A 509 11.92 -11.47 9.67
N VAL A 510 10.69 -11.19 9.23
CA VAL A 510 9.48 -11.44 9.99
C VAL A 510 8.35 -11.90 9.06
N LEU A 511 7.43 -12.69 9.60
CA LEU A 511 6.20 -13.03 8.88
C LEU A 511 5.29 -11.80 8.78
N ALA A 512 5.14 -11.30 7.56
CA ALA A 512 4.25 -10.21 7.21
C ALA A 512 3.06 -10.73 6.38
N SER A 513 1.91 -10.11 6.57
CA SER A 513 0.74 -10.32 5.73
C SER A 513 1.01 -9.80 4.33
N VAL A 514 0.74 -10.62 3.32
CA VAL A 514 0.85 -10.27 1.90
C VAL A 514 -0.47 -10.54 1.20
N HIS A 515 -0.72 -9.83 0.12
CA HIS A 515 -1.85 -10.12 -0.76
C HIS A 515 -1.53 -11.37 -1.59
N PRO A 516 -2.51 -12.26 -1.86
CA PRO A 516 -2.27 -13.47 -2.66
C PRO A 516 -1.92 -13.13 -4.12
N ASP A 517 -2.51 -12.07 -4.69
CA ASP A 517 -2.17 -11.57 -6.01
C ASP A 517 -0.99 -10.57 -5.97
N PRO A 518 0.03 -10.69 -6.83
CA PRO A 518 1.16 -9.77 -6.90
C PRO A 518 0.78 -8.30 -7.16
N LYS A 519 -0.21 -8.00 -8.01
CA LYS A 519 -0.68 -6.63 -8.27
C LYS A 519 -1.43 -6.09 -7.05
N GLY A 520 -2.21 -6.94 -6.39
CA GLY A 520 -2.81 -6.62 -5.09
C GLY A 520 -1.77 -6.35 -4.00
N GLN A 521 -0.61 -7.02 -4.05
CA GLN A 521 0.50 -6.75 -3.12
C GLN A 521 1.12 -5.37 -3.35
N LEU A 522 1.26 -4.93 -4.61
CA LEU A 522 1.69 -3.56 -4.92
C LEU A 522 0.73 -2.51 -4.31
N ILE A 523 -0.58 -2.76 -4.39
CA ILE A 523 -1.60 -1.89 -3.80
C ILE A 523 -1.52 -1.90 -2.27
N LEU A 524 -1.32 -3.06 -1.65
CA LEU A 524 -1.14 -3.18 -0.20
C LEU A 524 0.07 -2.37 0.28
N GLU A 525 1.21 -2.50 -0.40
CA GLU A 525 2.44 -1.78 -0.09
C GLU A 525 2.26 -0.26 -0.20
N GLN A 526 1.54 0.22 -1.23
CA GLN A 526 1.16 1.63 -1.36
C GLN A 526 0.34 2.16 -0.18
N ILE A 527 -0.57 1.35 0.38
CA ILE A 527 -1.46 1.79 1.45
C ILE A 527 -0.81 1.67 2.83
N ARG A 528 0.02 0.65 3.05
CA ARG A 528 0.47 0.22 4.39
C ARG A 528 1.93 0.59 4.67
N GLU A 529 2.85 0.17 3.81
CA GLU A 529 4.29 0.40 3.95
C GLU A 529 4.63 1.86 3.69
N CYS A 530 4.12 2.40 2.57
CA CYS A 530 4.39 3.77 2.14
C CYS A 530 3.81 4.81 3.11
N GLU A 531 2.68 4.51 3.76
CA GLU A 531 2.13 5.39 4.80
C GLU A 531 3.07 5.52 6.01
N THR A 532 3.85 4.47 6.33
CA THR A 532 4.87 4.52 7.39
C THR A 532 6.11 5.31 6.95
N THR A 533 6.60 5.10 5.73
CA THR A 533 7.75 5.87 5.18
C THR A 533 7.40 7.36 5.10
N GLN A 534 6.20 7.70 4.66
CA GLN A 534 5.69 9.08 4.62
C GLN A 534 5.58 9.72 6.01
N ALA A 535 5.19 8.96 7.04
CA ALA A 535 5.16 9.41 8.42
C ALA A 535 6.57 9.77 8.90
N THR A 536 7.54 8.88 8.71
CA THR A 536 8.94 9.14 9.09
C THR A 536 9.55 10.32 8.32
N GLY A 537 9.14 10.48 7.05
CA GLY A 537 9.54 11.61 6.20
C GLY A 537 9.12 12.99 6.73
N ARG A 538 8.13 13.07 7.64
CA ARG A 538 7.73 14.35 8.27
C ARG A 538 8.82 14.97 9.13
N LEU A 539 9.78 14.16 9.60
CA LEU A 539 10.94 14.65 10.33
C LEU A 539 12.05 15.18 9.42
N ARG A 540 11.89 15.16 8.08
CA ARG A 540 12.88 15.66 7.11
C ARG A 540 14.28 15.08 7.37
N LEU A 541 14.36 13.76 7.54
CA LEU A 541 15.57 13.04 7.98
C LEU A 541 16.79 13.25 7.08
N VAL A 542 16.58 13.48 5.78
CA VAL A 542 17.66 13.72 4.81
C VAL A 542 18.40 15.04 5.07
N HIS A 543 17.68 16.09 5.47
CA HIS A 543 18.27 17.42 5.71
C HIS A 543 18.70 17.63 7.17
N SER A 544 18.63 16.61 8.01
CA SER A 544 18.96 16.74 9.43
C SER A 544 20.47 16.70 9.66
N GLN A 545 21.02 17.79 10.23
CA GLN A 545 22.43 17.87 10.62
C GLN A 545 22.78 16.87 11.74
N ASN A 546 21.82 16.59 12.64
CA ASN A 546 21.99 15.64 13.73
C ASN A 546 21.08 14.42 13.51
N PRO A 547 21.53 13.19 13.83
CA PRO A 547 20.68 12.00 13.72
C PRO A 547 19.42 12.11 14.57
N LYS A 548 18.26 12.04 13.92
CA LYS A 548 16.96 12.00 14.60
C LYS A 548 16.61 10.58 15.01
N ARG A 549 15.62 10.41 15.89
CA ARG A 549 15.24 9.08 16.38
C ARG A 549 13.94 8.61 15.74
N VAL A 550 13.95 7.43 15.15
CA VAL A 550 12.76 6.80 14.55
C VAL A 550 12.46 5.52 15.32
N VAL A 551 11.27 5.42 15.90
CA VAL A 551 10.84 4.27 16.71
C VAL A 551 9.62 3.65 16.06
N ILE A 552 9.77 2.47 15.45
CA ILE A 552 8.67 1.75 14.80
C ILE A 552 8.24 0.61 15.71
N LEU A 553 7.04 0.68 16.28
CA LEU A 553 6.57 -0.29 17.27
C LEU A 553 5.84 -1.50 16.67
N CYS A 554 5.88 -1.67 15.34
CA CYS A 554 5.23 -2.78 14.64
C CYS A 554 6.22 -3.63 13.83
N SER A 555 5.90 -4.92 13.73
CA SER A 555 6.65 -5.92 12.98
C SER A 555 6.28 -5.88 11.48
N LEU A 556 6.56 -4.77 10.83
CA LEU A 556 6.38 -4.56 9.39
C LEU A 556 7.66 -3.99 8.80
N PRO A 557 8.42 -4.75 7.99
CA PRO A 557 9.53 -4.19 7.25
C PRO A 557 9.03 -3.08 6.32
N VAL A 558 9.71 -1.94 6.35
CA VAL A 558 9.42 -0.77 5.49
C VAL A 558 10.73 -0.28 4.89
N ASP A 559 10.65 0.57 3.87
CA ASP A 559 11.83 1.09 3.19
C ASP A 559 12.59 2.15 4.03
N ILE A 560 13.16 1.72 5.16
CA ILE A 560 14.06 2.48 6.01
C ILE A 560 15.19 1.55 6.49
N THR A 561 16.39 2.10 6.69
CA THR A 561 17.46 1.33 7.34
C THR A 561 17.21 1.28 8.85
N VAL A 562 17.26 0.07 9.42
CA VAL A 562 17.02 -0.21 10.84
C VAL A 562 18.34 -0.49 11.54
N ASP A 563 18.70 0.35 12.50
CA ASP A 563 19.89 0.18 13.33
C ASP A 563 19.70 -0.92 14.38
N GLU A 564 18.50 -1.04 14.97
CA GLU A 564 18.27 -1.97 16.07
C GLU A 564 16.88 -2.61 16.07
N LEU A 565 16.85 -3.95 16.13
CA LEU A 565 15.64 -4.73 16.34
C LEU A 565 15.46 -5.11 17.82
N ARG A 566 14.29 -4.82 18.39
CA ARG A 566 13.94 -5.18 19.78
C ARG A 566 12.57 -5.86 19.87
N THR A 567 12.33 -6.55 20.98
CA THR A 567 10.97 -6.92 21.34
C THR A 567 10.25 -5.72 21.98
N LEU A 568 8.92 -5.73 21.97
CA LEU A 568 8.13 -4.68 22.65
C LEU A 568 8.46 -4.63 24.14
N ASP A 569 8.69 -5.78 24.77
CA ASP A 569 9.00 -5.88 26.20
C ASP A 569 10.35 -5.25 26.53
N ASP A 570 11.37 -5.54 25.73
CA ASP A 570 12.69 -4.93 25.87
C ASP A 570 12.63 -3.41 25.68
N PHE A 571 11.82 -2.95 24.71
CA PHE A 571 11.67 -1.52 24.44
C PHE A 571 10.91 -0.81 25.55
N ALA A 572 9.82 -1.40 26.05
CA ALA A 572 8.99 -0.84 27.11
C ALA A 572 9.64 -0.90 28.49
N GLN A 573 10.73 -1.66 28.65
CA GLN A 573 11.38 -1.90 29.95
C GLN A 573 10.39 -2.36 31.02
N THR A 574 9.25 -2.95 30.59
CA THR A 574 8.28 -3.49 31.52
C THR A 574 8.83 -4.81 32.03
N PRO A 575 9.08 -4.94 33.35
CA PRO A 575 9.54 -6.19 33.92
C PRO A 575 8.37 -7.16 34.01
N GLY A 576 7.94 -7.70 32.87
CA GLY A 576 7.48 -9.08 32.85
C GLY A 576 8.70 -9.98 32.99
N ARG A 577 8.51 -11.26 33.38
CA ARG A 577 9.54 -12.32 33.30
C ARG A 577 10.43 -12.06 32.08
N ARG A 578 11.71 -11.70 32.30
CA ARG A 578 12.73 -11.44 31.26
C ARG A 578 12.45 -12.35 30.06
N GLY A 579 12.14 -11.83 28.88
CA GLY A 579 11.68 -12.66 27.75
C GLY A 579 12.66 -13.80 27.45
N ALA A 580 12.16 -14.93 26.93
CA ALA A 580 12.99 -16.09 26.55
C ALA A 580 14.27 -15.69 25.80
N THR A 581 14.12 -14.83 24.78
CA THR A 581 15.22 -14.31 23.95
C THR A 581 16.16 -13.38 24.71
N ALA A 582 15.63 -12.50 25.57
CA ALA A 582 16.44 -11.58 26.38
C ALA A 582 17.32 -12.34 27.38
N ARG A 583 16.80 -13.40 28.01
CA ARG A 583 17.57 -14.29 28.89
C ARG A 583 18.70 -14.98 28.14
N ILE A 584 18.41 -15.48 26.94
CA ILE A 584 19.42 -16.12 26.09
C ILE A 584 20.52 -15.12 25.71
N ARG A 585 20.14 -13.92 25.26
CA ARG A 585 21.09 -12.85 24.91
C ARG A 585 21.97 -12.45 26.07
N GLU A 586 21.39 -12.32 27.26
CA GLU A 586 22.16 -11.98 28.44
C GLU A 586 23.08 -13.13 28.87
N ALA A 587 22.61 -14.39 28.82
CA ALA A 587 23.43 -15.56 29.12
C ALA A 587 24.65 -15.65 28.19
N VAL A 588 24.44 -15.49 26.87
CA VAL A 588 25.52 -15.45 25.88
C VAL A 588 26.40 -14.22 26.08
N GLY A 589 25.83 -13.04 26.32
CA GLY A 589 26.59 -11.80 26.55
C GLY A 589 27.50 -11.87 27.78
N ARG A 590 27.05 -12.51 28.86
CA ARG A 590 27.81 -12.67 30.11
C ARG A 590 28.99 -13.62 29.99
N LYS A 591 28.81 -14.75 29.29
CA LYS A 591 29.75 -15.87 29.34
C LYS A 591 30.24 -16.38 28.00
N GLY A 592 29.70 -15.95 26.86
CA GLY A 592 30.09 -16.45 25.54
C GLY A 592 29.80 -17.94 25.30
N ILE A 593 29.16 -18.64 26.24
CA ILE A 593 28.83 -20.07 26.16
C ILE A 593 27.39 -20.27 26.60
N LEU A 594 26.63 -21.07 25.85
CA LEU A 594 25.22 -21.36 26.12
C LEU A 594 24.92 -22.87 25.97
N PRO A 595 24.72 -23.60 27.07
CA PRO A 595 24.20 -24.96 27.02
C PRO A 595 22.80 -25.03 26.41
N LEU A 596 22.57 -25.98 25.50
CA LEU A 596 21.29 -26.21 24.82
C LEU A 596 20.42 -27.28 25.50
N GLY A 597 20.83 -27.74 26.68
CA GLY A 597 20.08 -28.66 27.53
C GLY A 597 19.32 -27.91 28.62
N THR A 598 18.06 -28.26 28.85
CA THR A 598 17.22 -27.58 29.85
C THR A 598 17.80 -27.63 31.26
N ARG A 599 18.37 -28.77 31.67
CA ARG A 599 19.07 -28.90 32.98
C ARG A 599 20.26 -27.96 33.03
N ASP A 600 21.11 -28.04 32.02
CA ASP A 600 22.42 -27.42 31.99
C ASP A 600 22.29 -25.89 31.88
N LEU A 601 21.25 -25.41 31.20
CA LEU A 601 20.92 -23.99 31.09
C LEU A 601 20.40 -23.41 32.42
N THR A 602 19.59 -24.16 33.17
CA THR A 602 19.16 -23.79 34.54
C THR A 602 20.33 -23.78 35.52
N GLN A 603 21.27 -24.71 35.38
CA GLN A 603 22.46 -24.81 36.23
C GLN A 603 23.46 -23.69 35.95
N ALA A 604 23.71 -23.39 34.67
CA ALA A 604 24.66 -22.36 34.24
C ALA A 604 24.19 -20.93 34.57
N PHE A 605 22.87 -20.67 34.52
CA PHE A 605 22.31 -19.33 34.74
C PHE A 605 21.01 -19.40 35.57
N PRO A 606 21.10 -19.71 36.87
CA PRO A 606 19.92 -19.91 37.71
C PRO A 606 19.09 -18.64 37.92
N ASP A 607 19.72 -17.46 37.85
CA ASP A 607 19.05 -16.17 37.92
C ASP A 607 18.24 -15.85 36.65
N LEU A 608 18.72 -16.31 35.48
CA LEU A 608 18.05 -16.13 34.20
C LEU A 608 16.98 -17.21 33.97
N PHE A 609 17.28 -18.47 34.30
CA PHE A 609 16.41 -19.63 34.07
C PHE A 609 16.10 -20.38 35.39
N PRO A 610 15.27 -19.80 36.27
CA PRO A 610 15.03 -20.32 37.62
C PRO A 610 14.31 -21.68 37.65
N SER A 611 13.76 -22.14 36.52
CA SER A 611 13.14 -23.45 36.42
C SER A 611 13.39 -24.11 35.07
N LYS A 612 13.28 -25.44 35.05
CA LYS A 612 13.35 -26.23 33.80
C LYS A 612 12.29 -25.81 32.79
N SER A 613 11.09 -25.37 33.23
CA SER A 613 10.06 -24.87 32.31
C SER A 613 10.52 -23.61 31.60
N VAL A 614 11.11 -22.66 32.34
CA VAL A 614 11.61 -21.39 31.76
C VAL A 614 12.76 -21.63 30.78
N ALA A 615 13.68 -22.54 31.12
CA ALA A 615 14.76 -22.96 30.21
C ALA A 615 14.20 -23.67 28.95
N LYS A 616 13.18 -24.53 29.10
CA LYS A 616 12.54 -25.23 27.98
C LYS A 616 11.85 -24.25 27.03
N ASP A 617 11.13 -23.26 27.55
CA ASP A 617 10.47 -22.23 26.74
C ASP A 617 11.51 -21.38 25.99
N ALA A 618 12.59 -21.00 26.66
CA ALA A 618 13.68 -20.27 26.02
C ALA A 618 14.35 -21.06 24.88
N LEU A 619 14.65 -22.34 25.12
CA LEU A 619 15.22 -23.22 24.09
C LEU A 619 14.24 -23.49 22.94
N LYS A 620 12.93 -23.51 23.20
CA LYS A 620 11.90 -23.63 22.16
C LYS A 620 11.90 -22.41 21.26
N GLU A 621 11.97 -21.21 21.83
CA GLU A 621 12.12 -19.98 21.05
C GLU A 621 13.43 -20.02 20.25
N LEU A 622 14.57 -20.33 20.89
CA LEU A 622 15.88 -20.44 20.22
C LEU A 622 15.85 -21.36 19.00
N ARG A 623 15.18 -22.52 19.09
CA ARG A 623 15.08 -23.47 17.97
C ARG A 623 14.32 -22.91 16.77
N ARG A 624 13.30 -22.06 16.99
CA ARG A 624 12.60 -21.39 15.87
C ARG A 624 13.55 -20.54 15.04
N TRP A 625 14.51 -19.89 15.69
CA TRP A 625 15.51 -19.05 15.03
C TRP A 625 16.66 -19.85 14.40
N VAL A 626 17.09 -20.96 15.02
CA VAL A 626 18.23 -21.78 14.53
C VAL A 626 17.85 -22.68 13.33
N LEU A 627 16.58 -23.07 13.17
CA LEU A 627 16.14 -23.96 12.09
C LEU A 627 15.90 -23.25 10.73
N HIS A 628 15.97 -21.92 10.66
CA HIS A 628 15.78 -21.13 9.43
C HIS A 628 17.09 -20.63 8.81
N ALA A 629 18.24 -21.12 9.26
CA ALA A 629 19.49 -20.90 8.52
C ALA A 629 19.41 -21.70 7.21
N PRO A 630 19.61 -21.06 6.03
CA PRO A 630 19.51 -21.76 4.76
C PRO A 630 20.58 -22.86 4.74
N SER A 631 20.15 -24.12 4.63
CA SER A 631 21.04 -25.16 4.14
C SER A 631 21.07 -25.03 2.63
N ASP A 632 22.26 -24.83 2.05
CA ASP A 632 22.49 -24.96 0.61
C ASP A 632 22.28 -26.43 0.18
N LYS A 633 21.01 -26.82 0.11
CA LYS A 633 20.57 -28.05 -0.56
C LYS A 633 19.32 -27.71 -1.36
N PRO A 634 19.30 -28.02 -2.68
CA PRO A 634 18.10 -27.85 -3.47
C PRO A 634 16.98 -28.69 -2.87
N CYS A 635 15.85 -28.04 -2.61
CA CYS A 635 14.66 -28.64 -2.03
C CYS A 635 13.98 -29.46 -3.14
N THR A 636 14.15 -30.78 -3.12
CA THR A 636 13.24 -31.68 -3.84
C THR A 636 12.04 -31.93 -2.96
N ASP A 637 10.88 -31.49 -3.42
CA ASP A 637 9.58 -31.76 -2.82
C ASP A 637 9.36 -33.27 -2.64
N SER A 638 8.92 -33.68 -1.46
CA SER A 638 8.16 -34.91 -1.32
C SER A 638 7.07 -34.73 -0.27
N GLY A 639 5.93 -34.25 -0.75
CA GLY A 639 4.65 -34.50 -0.11
C GLY A 639 4.35 -36.00 -0.06
N THR A 640 3.78 -36.42 1.06
CA THR A 640 2.91 -37.60 1.26
C THR A 640 2.66 -38.48 0.03
N ALA A 641 3.29 -39.66 0.01
CA ALA A 641 2.84 -40.78 -0.82
C ALA A 641 2.37 -41.93 0.08
N ALA A 642 1.08 -42.24 -0.05
CA ALA A 642 0.45 -43.42 0.51
C ALA A 642 1.04 -44.71 -0.09
N LYS A 643 1.01 -45.77 0.72
CA LYS A 643 1.39 -47.14 0.35
C LYS A 643 0.76 -47.59 -0.97
N GLN A 644 1.57 -48.02 -1.94
CA GLN A 644 1.19 -49.08 -2.89
C GLN A 644 2.42 -49.91 -3.30
N LYS A 645 2.16 -51.20 -3.51
CA LYS A 645 3.12 -52.30 -3.72
C LYS A 645 3.69 -52.31 -5.15
N GLY A 646 4.98 -52.66 -5.21
CA GLY A 646 5.79 -53.24 -6.30
C GLY A 646 5.33 -53.23 -7.76
N SER A 647 6.22 -52.81 -8.66
CA SER A 647 7.05 -53.71 -9.50
C SER A 647 7.84 -52.92 -10.56
N GLY A 648 9.06 -53.39 -10.88
CA GLY A 648 9.59 -53.39 -12.25
C GLY A 648 10.31 -52.16 -12.82
N THR A 649 11.63 -52.35 -12.99
CA THR A 649 12.47 -51.99 -14.16
C THR A 649 13.11 -50.60 -14.29
N HIS A 650 14.44 -50.64 -14.28
CA HIS A 650 15.43 -49.63 -14.69
C HIS A 650 15.26 -49.19 -16.15
N MET A 651 15.46 -47.89 -16.44
CA MET A 651 16.11 -47.41 -17.66
C MET A 651 16.83 -46.08 -17.41
N SER A 652 18.08 -46.02 -17.87
CA SER A 652 19.02 -44.91 -17.78
C SER A 652 18.98 -44.08 -19.06
N LEU A 653 19.04 -42.75 -18.96
CA LEU A 653 19.42 -41.86 -20.08
C LEU A 653 20.34 -40.73 -19.58
N ASN A 654 21.49 -40.62 -20.24
CA ASN A 654 22.60 -39.71 -19.97
C ASN A 654 22.48 -38.36 -20.70
N GLY A 655 23.04 -37.32 -20.08
CA GLY A 655 23.74 -36.20 -20.74
C GLY A 655 23.19 -34.79 -20.40
N PRO A 656 23.98 -33.69 -20.56
CA PRO A 656 25.44 -33.52 -20.42
C PRO A 656 25.85 -32.39 -19.43
N GLN A 657 27.13 -32.36 -19.06
CA GLN A 657 27.76 -31.39 -18.13
C GLN A 657 27.92 -29.96 -18.71
N PRO A 658 27.99 -28.91 -17.86
CA PRO A 658 28.57 -27.62 -18.21
C PRO A 658 30.00 -27.41 -17.66
N LEU A 659 30.86 -26.80 -18.48
CA LEU A 659 32.19 -26.21 -18.18
C LEU A 659 32.10 -24.67 -18.41
N PRO A 660 33.12 -23.85 -18.07
CA PRO A 660 33.46 -23.36 -16.74
C PRO A 660 33.41 -21.81 -16.64
N GLN A 661 33.18 -21.26 -15.45
CA GLN A 661 33.29 -19.82 -15.20
C GLN A 661 34.76 -19.37 -15.09
N THR A 662 35.13 -18.39 -15.89
CA THR A 662 36.41 -17.67 -15.85
C THR A 662 36.41 -16.63 -14.72
N GLY A 663 37.54 -16.50 -14.03
CA GLY A 663 37.73 -15.57 -12.92
C GLY A 663 38.65 -14.38 -13.20
N CYS A 664 38.94 -13.67 -12.09
CA CYS A 664 39.96 -12.63 -11.85
C CYS A 664 39.47 -11.16 -12.01
N GLY A 665 39.70 -10.22 -11.09
CA GLY A 665 40.69 -10.21 -10.00
C GLY A 665 40.31 -9.33 -8.80
N GLU A 666 40.82 -9.77 -7.65
CA GLU A 666 40.69 -9.18 -6.32
C GLU A 666 41.79 -8.14 -6.04
N GLY A 667 41.44 -7.08 -5.32
CA GLY A 667 42.36 -6.20 -4.60
C GLY A 667 42.01 -6.20 -3.11
N ASN A 668 42.36 -7.28 -2.39
CA ASN A 668 42.09 -7.46 -0.97
C ASN A 668 43.13 -6.72 -0.10
N ALA A 669 42.70 -5.69 0.62
CA ALA A 669 43.41 -5.18 1.79
C ALA A 669 43.07 -6.07 3.01
N ARG A 670 44.11 -6.67 3.59
CA ARG A 670 44.11 -7.74 4.59
C ARG A 670 43.23 -7.46 5.83
N ALA A 671 42.28 -8.37 6.07
CA ALA A 671 41.76 -8.67 7.41
C ALA A 671 42.85 -9.38 8.25
N PRO A 672 42.86 -9.23 9.59
CA PRO A 672 43.81 -9.94 10.45
C PRO A 672 43.62 -11.46 10.38
N PRO A 673 44.68 -12.26 10.62
CA PRO A 673 44.65 -13.70 10.38
C PRO A 673 43.66 -14.41 11.32
N ILE A 674 42.88 -15.30 10.72
CA ILE A 674 42.02 -16.27 11.39
C ILE A 674 42.90 -17.13 12.31
N VAL A 675 42.64 -17.10 13.61
CA VAL A 675 43.29 -18.00 14.58
C VAL A 675 42.97 -19.44 14.18
N ALA A 676 44.02 -20.22 13.96
CA ALA A 676 43.95 -21.62 13.58
C ALA A 676 43.09 -22.43 14.56
N ASN A 677 42.34 -23.38 14.00
CA ASN A 677 41.45 -24.33 14.66
C ASN A 677 41.92 -24.76 16.06
N ALA A 678 41.10 -24.52 17.08
CA ALA A 678 41.16 -25.34 18.30
C ALA A 678 40.79 -26.78 17.91
N SER A 679 41.82 -27.63 17.76
CA SER A 679 41.70 -29.06 17.55
C SER A 679 40.92 -29.68 18.72
N GLY A 680 39.73 -30.23 18.45
CA GLY A 680 39.00 -31.04 19.44
C GLY A 680 37.49 -30.83 19.58
N LEU A 681 36.84 -29.93 18.82
CA LEU A 681 35.38 -29.73 18.91
C LEU A 681 34.61 -30.71 18.00
N ASN A 682 33.73 -31.51 18.59
CA ASN A 682 32.98 -32.56 17.87
C ASN A 682 31.67 -32.06 17.20
N GLY A 683 31.66 -30.85 16.62
CA GLY A 683 30.44 -30.26 16.06
C GLY A 683 30.66 -29.29 14.89
N GLY A 684 29.63 -29.18 14.03
CA GLY A 684 29.67 -28.41 12.78
C GLY A 684 29.53 -26.91 12.94
N GLU A 685 29.96 -26.17 11.92
CA GLU A 685 29.80 -24.71 11.83
C GLU A 685 28.34 -24.34 11.58
N HIS A 686 27.73 -23.61 12.50
CA HIS A 686 26.42 -23.00 12.31
C HIS A 686 26.50 -21.56 12.82
N GLN A 687 26.51 -20.61 11.88
CA GLN A 687 26.54 -19.18 12.18
C GLN A 687 25.21 -18.75 12.83
N ILE A 688 25.23 -18.50 14.14
CA ILE A 688 24.08 -17.90 14.85
C ILE A 688 24.25 -16.38 14.77
N GLU A 689 24.09 -15.81 13.57
CA GLU A 689 24.26 -14.37 13.34
C GLU A 689 23.09 -13.53 13.90
N TYR A 690 21.89 -14.11 13.98
CA TYR A 690 20.64 -13.32 14.06
C TYR A 690 20.19 -12.93 15.48
N LEU A 691 20.78 -13.48 16.54
CA LEU A 691 20.25 -13.31 17.90
C LEU A 691 20.90 -12.17 18.71
N PHE A 692 22.16 -11.85 18.42
CA PHE A 692 22.98 -11.04 19.34
C PHE A 692 23.53 -9.74 18.75
N GLY A 693 23.47 -9.51 17.43
CA GLY A 693 23.98 -8.26 16.84
C GLY A 693 25.49 -8.04 17.08
N ILE A 694 26.21 -9.12 17.36
CA ILE A 694 27.66 -9.16 17.53
C ILE A 694 28.15 -10.19 16.50
N THR A 695 29.30 -9.96 15.88
CA THR A 695 30.07 -10.96 15.13
C THR A 695 31.07 -11.69 16.04
N PRO A 696 30.65 -12.73 16.79
CA PRO A 696 31.57 -13.79 17.16
C PRO A 696 31.26 -15.05 16.37
N HIS A 697 32.33 -15.79 16.04
CA HIS A 697 32.25 -17.11 15.45
C HIS A 697 31.69 -18.10 16.48
N TYR A 698 30.36 -18.17 16.58
CA TYR A 698 29.68 -19.15 17.42
C TYR A 698 29.73 -20.53 16.75
N ARG A 699 30.21 -21.56 17.46
CA ARG A 699 30.12 -22.97 17.03
C ARG A 699 29.20 -23.77 17.95
N ILE A 700 28.56 -24.80 17.39
CA ILE A 700 27.80 -25.77 18.19
C ILE A 700 28.74 -26.93 18.51
N ALA A 701 29.05 -27.13 19.78
CA ALA A 701 29.81 -28.29 20.25
C ALA A 701 28.90 -29.33 20.89
N THR A 702 29.31 -30.59 20.87
CA THR A 702 28.62 -31.67 21.58
C THR A 702 29.46 -32.12 22.76
N TYR A 703 28.88 -32.18 23.96
CA TYR A 703 29.62 -32.57 25.16
C TYR A 703 28.96 -33.70 25.92
N ARG A 704 29.77 -34.40 26.71
CA ARG A 704 29.32 -35.43 27.66
C ARG A 704 29.88 -35.15 29.03
N ARG A 705 29.00 -35.24 30.03
CA ARG A 705 29.39 -35.25 31.44
C ARG A 705 29.87 -36.64 31.85
N VAL A 706 30.75 -36.69 32.84
CA VAL A 706 31.14 -37.94 33.49
C VAL A 706 29.88 -38.64 34.02
N GLY A 707 29.63 -39.88 33.58
CA GLY A 707 28.47 -40.68 33.97
C GLY A 707 27.15 -40.39 33.24
N GLN A 708 27.13 -39.54 32.21
CA GLN A 708 25.92 -39.27 31.42
C GLN A 708 25.48 -40.50 30.62
N ARG A 709 24.25 -40.99 30.87
CA ARG A 709 23.58 -42.01 30.06
C ARG A 709 22.76 -41.35 28.94
N GLY A 710 22.83 -41.88 27.72
CA GLY A 710 22.06 -41.41 26.56
C GLY A 710 22.82 -40.48 25.60
N LYS A 711 22.08 -39.65 24.84
CA LYS A 711 22.65 -38.77 23.80
C LYS A 711 23.51 -37.64 24.39
N SER A 712 24.55 -37.24 23.65
CA SER A 712 25.42 -36.11 24.02
C SER A 712 24.63 -34.81 24.10
N SER A 713 25.00 -33.94 25.05
CA SER A 713 24.44 -32.58 25.16
C SER A 713 25.04 -31.67 24.08
N ARG A 714 24.44 -30.51 23.84
CA ARG A 714 24.94 -29.50 22.88
C ARG A 714 25.13 -28.16 23.58
N ALA A 715 26.12 -27.38 23.18
CA ALA A 715 26.31 -25.99 23.61
C ALA A 715 26.67 -25.10 22.41
N ILE A 716 26.30 -23.83 22.48
CA ILE A 716 26.80 -22.78 21.60
C ILE A 716 28.01 -22.14 22.29
N ILE A 717 29.09 -21.91 21.54
CA ILE A 717 30.36 -21.42 22.08
C ILE A 717 30.90 -20.31 21.18
N ASP A 718 31.16 -19.14 21.76
CA ASP A 718 31.92 -18.05 21.17
C ASP A 718 33.43 -18.33 21.26
N LEU A 719 34.03 -18.73 20.14
CA LEU A 719 35.46 -19.05 20.10
C LEU A 719 36.36 -17.83 20.24
N SER A 720 35.84 -16.61 20.03
CA SER A 720 36.63 -15.38 20.23
C SER A 720 36.84 -15.08 21.72
N ARG A 721 36.00 -15.63 22.60
CA ARG A 721 36.04 -15.36 24.05
C ARG A 721 36.68 -16.47 24.86
N HIS A 722 36.83 -17.67 24.31
CA HIS A 722 37.31 -18.85 25.04
C HIS A 722 38.36 -19.60 24.24
N ALA A 723 39.63 -19.43 24.62
CA ALA A 723 40.75 -20.21 24.07
C ALA A 723 40.66 -21.71 24.44
N ASP A 724 40.08 -22.03 25.61
CA ASP A 724 39.74 -23.40 26.03
C ASP A 724 38.22 -23.50 26.34
N PRO A 725 37.41 -23.86 25.32
CA PRO A 725 35.97 -23.99 25.48
C PRO A 725 35.53 -25.11 26.44
N LYS A 726 36.36 -26.14 26.62
CA LYS A 726 36.05 -27.27 27.50
C LYS A 726 36.14 -26.82 28.96
N ALA A 727 37.24 -26.21 29.34
CA ALA A 727 37.41 -25.68 30.70
C ALA A 727 36.35 -24.60 31.02
N ALA A 728 36.02 -23.74 30.05
CA ALA A 728 34.99 -22.71 30.24
C ALA A 728 33.59 -23.32 30.46
N LEU A 729 33.23 -24.39 29.74
CA LEU A 729 31.96 -25.09 29.94
C LEU A 729 31.95 -25.91 31.25
N GLU A 730 33.07 -26.56 31.62
CA GLU A 730 33.23 -27.26 32.90
C GLU A 730 33.05 -26.30 34.08
N ASN A 731 33.68 -25.11 34.03
CA ASN A 731 33.55 -24.07 35.05
C ASN A 731 32.12 -23.52 35.13
N LEU A 732 31.45 -23.37 33.99
CA LEU A 732 30.08 -22.86 33.94
C LEU A 732 29.07 -23.85 34.51
N LEU A 733 29.30 -25.15 34.33
CA LEU A 733 28.43 -26.21 34.83
C LEU A 733 28.83 -26.70 36.23
N GLY A 734 30.08 -26.49 36.67
CA GLY A 734 30.61 -27.07 37.90
C GLY A 734 30.78 -28.59 37.84
N GLU A 735 30.91 -29.17 36.64
CA GLU A 735 30.99 -30.62 36.40
C GLU A 735 32.11 -30.92 35.39
N LYS A 736 32.86 -32.01 35.59
CA LYS A 736 33.88 -32.47 34.64
C LYS A 736 33.24 -33.09 33.39
N LEU A 737 33.82 -32.81 32.22
CA LEU A 737 33.38 -33.32 30.93
C LEU A 737 34.33 -34.42 30.43
N THR A 738 33.75 -35.55 29.99
CA THR A 738 34.51 -36.63 29.35
C THR A 738 34.93 -36.26 27.92
N GLN A 739 34.13 -35.45 27.24
CA GLN A 739 34.37 -35.02 25.85
C GLN A 739 33.65 -33.69 25.58
N LEU A 740 34.22 -32.85 24.71
CA LEU A 740 33.61 -31.67 24.09
C LEU A 740 33.75 -31.76 22.55
#